data_AF-A0A8H7V8X7-F1
#
_entry.id   AF-A0A8H7V8X7-F1
#
_cell.length_a   1.000
_cell.length_b   1.000
_cell.length_c   1.000
_cell.angle_alpha   90.00
_cell.angle_beta   90.00
_cell.angle_gamma   90.00
#
_symmetry.space_group_name_H-M   'P 1'
#
loop_
_entity.id
_entity.type
_entity.pdbx_description
1 polymer ?
#
loop_
_entity_poly.entity_id
_entity_poly.type
_entity_poly.pdbx_seq_one_letter_code
_entity_poly.pdbx_strand_id
1 'polypeptide(L)'
;MSSIKVNPHRPYYTPGLHHQHNYTSLPSNDSIPLLLLEEKEQHAQLKGLTTRGTSFALLKYFVTMLTSPFEVGTTLLQVQYSPHQDVEVIGLPQEPSLSSSIHHYDSEEEADEEDEFFKRPERTSIDNVRIRTEFLGSVSVYDEKHRPIQQMAPMEGGGVLEILSSIVTQPTEGWKSLFKGQRVTWVYEMLRTVLRPGLESSLNDMFGLYDDTIPLLHLDNVTPNISTIVVSHLVIGLLLSPLEIIRTRLVVQSASPLCSKYKGPIHALRTMLHEEGGLYGIYFESKNLFPTLLYHIITPLLSCSTPLIIARLLHISAADSPILYGAAELALSTLGLLVMLPIETIRKRLQTQVRGDFKATVALRPAPYRGFFDALYKIMKEEGTRNKRSESKPVVMDSDSESDDDLFPVRRRQQQKKSATGGATASAWGIRGLYRGFTMQMMANVMVFVFHTMNGIEGKKNRFIFSADITQKVLHEKDTPIIKSVAIIGGGASGTSTAFWLSNVFPEDENVRVTSTIFERNMYLGGRSTTVAIKDDPGLGMIELGASIFVEANKNLMKATERFGLELTRLTALADEVESTRPGLGVWDGEEFVFEETGSYWDSMKALWRYGFTPLRFQSTQKSVVKKFMDLYDTEHGFENIQKIVKSLQFESLLNQTAAAYLKELGINELFSHEILQTATRGNYCQNLDSLHALAVMVSMEAGHGTWAVEGGNFRIFEEFARRSQAALQLGTKVVSVHNITEVDALGNHEHRYVVETTDGNLQVFDDVVLAAPLKFSGIQFPFSTKEHQRDYHVVHVTLVAGHADPSYFKRTLDTMPTFVVTTGTPLADKFENGKAPFDTFSIHRVLENGETVIKIFSPSKLLESELDQLFLNRTWVHYKGWHAFPQLHPVTDTDDFPPFLLKADEEDDFGIVYTGAFENFISTMETQTISGKNAARLLYEKWCHTKQGFNKHCQEFGDGWGSS
;
A
#
# COMPACT_ATOMS: atom_id res chain seq x y z
N MET A 1 39.14 12.64 31.36
CA MET A 1 38.26 11.65 32.02
C MET A 1 36.99 12.36 32.49
N SER A 2 35.99 12.51 31.61
CA SER A 2 34.64 12.92 32.01
C SER A 2 33.82 11.66 32.26
N SER A 3 33.28 11.49 33.46
CA SER A 3 32.43 10.35 33.80
C SER A 3 31.17 10.40 32.94
N ILE A 4 31.00 9.41 32.06
CA ILE A 4 29.75 9.18 31.35
C ILE A 4 28.70 8.80 32.41
N LYS A 5 27.70 9.66 32.62
CA LYS A 5 26.53 9.32 33.45
C LYS A 5 25.70 8.30 32.68
N VAL A 6 25.82 7.02 33.04
CA VAL A 6 24.96 5.95 32.54
C VAL A 6 23.54 6.18 33.09
N ASN A 7 22.54 6.23 32.22
CA ASN A 7 21.14 6.35 32.63
C ASN A 7 20.76 5.06 33.39
N PRO A 8 20.31 5.13 34.66
CA PRO A 8 19.94 3.96 35.45
C PRO A 8 18.79 3.14 34.84
N HIS A 9 18.02 3.72 33.91
CA HIS A 9 16.94 3.03 33.19
C HIS A 9 17.37 2.46 31.83
N ARG A 10 18.60 2.75 31.37
CA ARG A 10 19.19 2.17 30.16
C ARG A 10 20.68 1.81 30.39
N PRO A 11 20.97 0.78 31.20
CA PRO A 11 22.34 0.40 31.56
C PRO A 11 23.21 0.01 30.35
N TYR A 12 22.61 -0.36 29.22
CA TYR A 12 23.29 -0.76 27.98
C TYR A 12 23.20 0.28 26.85
N TYR A 13 22.61 1.45 27.09
CA TYR A 13 22.48 2.50 26.08
C TYR A 13 23.64 3.50 26.19
N THR A 14 24.55 3.46 25.22
CA THR A 14 25.62 4.46 25.05
C THR A 14 25.22 5.48 23.99
N PRO A 15 24.98 6.77 24.33
CA PRO A 15 24.67 7.77 23.32
C PRO A 15 25.94 8.06 22.50
N GLY A 16 25.89 7.82 21.18
CA GLY A 16 26.91 8.31 20.23
C GLY A 16 27.87 7.29 19.61
N LEU A 17 27.62 5.98 19.68
CA LEU A 17 28.46 4.94 19.05
C LEU A 17 27.62 3.96 18.21
N HIS A 18 27.04 4.44 17.10
CA HIS A 18 26.48 3.58 16.06
C HIS A 18 27.03 3.94 14.68
N HIS A 19 28.35 3.85 14.55
CA HIS A 19 28.99 3.42 13.31
C HIS A 19 29.95 2.30 13.69
N GLN A 20 29.79 1.13 13.07
CA GLN A 20 30.66 -0.05 13.19
C GLN A 20 30.50 -0.88 14.49
N HIS A 21 29.59 -1.87 14.47
CA HIS A 21 29.84 -3.29 14.80
C HIS A 21 28.53 -4.05 15.14
N ASN A 22 28.45 -5.27 14.61
CA ASN A 22 27.37 -6.26 14.78
C ASN A 22 27.14 -6.65 16.26
N TYR A 23 25.88 -6.56 16.70
CA TYR A 23 25.33 -7.49 17.69
C TYR A 23 24.11 -8.20 17.11
N THR A 24 24.14 -9.52 17.20
CA THR A 24 23.10 -10.47 16.79
C THR A 24 21.81 -10.26 17.58
N SER A 25 20.72 -9.87 16.91
CA SER A 25 19.36 -10.05 17.41
C SER A 25 18.85 -11.44 17.03
N LEU A 26 18.47 -12.24 18.03
CA LEU A 26 17.75 -13.51 17.86
C LEU A 26 16.44 -13.29 17.08
N PRO A 27 16.00 -14.25 16.25
CA PRO A 27 14.80 -14.10 15.44
C PRO A 27 13.56 -14.32 16.32
N SER A 28 12.80 -13.26 16.59
CA SER A 28 11.41 -13.37 17.04
C SER A 28 10.49 -12.98 15.90
N ASN A 29 9.82 -13.99 15.35
CA ASN A 29 8.81 -13.89 14.31
C ASN A 29 7.51 -13.40 14.97
N ASP A 30 7.34 -12.08 15.09
CA ASP A 30 6.05 -11.38 15.27
C ASP A 30 6.30 -9.90 15.60
N SER A 31 6.30 -9.02 14.59
CA SER A 31 5.95 -7.61 14.80
C SER A 31 5.62 -6.91 13.48
N ILE A 32 4.51 -6.18 13.53
CA ILE A 32 3.99 -5.28 12.50
C ILE A 32 4.99 -4.12 12.34
N PRO A 33 5.37 -3.68 11.12
CA PRO A 33 6.36 -2.61 10.98
C PRO A 33 5.75 -1.27 11.37
N LEU A 34 6.15 -0.72 12.52
CA LEU A 34 5.92 0.68 12.88
C LEU A 34 7.19 1.49 12.58
N LEU A 35 6.94 2.63 11.94
CA LEU A 35 7.87 3.66 11.50
C LEU A 35 8.71 4.23 12.66
N LEU A 36 10.03 4.05 12.59
CA LEU A 36 11.00 4.92 13.28
C LEU A 36 11.36 6.09 12.37
N LEU A 37 11.13 7.30 12.86
CA LEU A 37 11.54 8.55 12.25
C LEU A 37 13.03 8.77 12.50
N GLU A 38 13.84 8.59 11.45
CA GLU A 38 15.19 9.15 11.40
C GLU A 38 15.31 10.02 10.14
N GLU A 39 15.71 11.28 10.34
CA GLU A 39 15.72 12.33 9.32
C GLU A 39 16.73 12.06 8.21
N LYS A 40 16.23 11.77 6.99
CA LYS A 40 16.66 12.30 5.67
C LYS A 40 15.90 11.56 4.55
N GLU A 41 15.57 12.28 3.46
CA GLU A 41 14.84 11.82 2.24
C GLU A 41 13.34 12.14 2.14
N GLN A 42 13.01 13.43 2.21
CA GLN A 42 11.67 13.95 1.89
C GLN A 42 11.48 14.12 0.38
N HIS A 43 11.02 13.11 -0.36
CA HIS A 43 10.07 13.29 -1.50
C HIS A 43 9.57 11.95 -2.10
N ALA A 44 10.35 10.87 -2.07
CA ALA A 44 9.95 9.53 -2.54
C ALA A 44 9.04 8.79 -1.54
N GLN A 45 9.26 8.99 -0.24
CA GLN A 45 8.57 8.27 0.81
C GLN A 45 7.11 8.73 1.03
N LEU A 46 6.74 9.95 0.62
CA LEU A 46 5.37 10.44 0.78
C LEU A 46 4.34 9.60 -0.04
N LYS A 47 4.75 9.03 -1.19
CA LYS A 47 3.90 8.17 -2.02
C LYS A 47 3.79 6.73 -1.52
N GLY A 48 4.86 6.19 -0.94
CA GLY A 48 4.85 4.90 -0.25
C GLY A 48 3.98 4.96 1.02
N LEU A 49 4.06 6.08 1.74
CA LEU A 49 3.24 6.36 2.91
C LEU A 49 1.75 6.53 2.56
N THR A 50 1.42 7.19 1.45
CA THR A 50 0.02 7.33 1.02
C THR A 50 -0.56 6.03 0.49
N THR A 51 0.18 5.24 -0.29
CA THR A 51 -0.34 3.95 -0.80
C THR A 51 -0.53 2.94 0.32
N ARG A 52 0.47 2.76 1.20
CA ARG A 52 0.34 1.87 2.38
C ARG A 52 -0.69 2.41 3.38
N GLY A 53 -0.73 3.73 3.57
CA GLY A 53 -1.71 4.41 4.41
C GLY A 53 -3.14 4.24 3.90
N THR A 54 -3.37 4.33 2.58
CA THR A 54 -4.69 4.11 1.97
C THR A 54 -5.12 2.65 2.07
N SER A 55 -4.24 1.68 1.79
CA SER A 55 -4.54 0.26 1.98
C SER A 55 -4.83 -0.09 3.44
N PHE A 56 -4.06 0.45 4.38
CA PHE A 56 -4.29 0.30 5.81
C PHE A 56 -5.63 0.91 6.25
N ALA A 57 -5.93 2.13 5.76
CA ALA A 57 -7.16 2.83 6.08
C ALA A 57 -8.39 2.09 5.52
N LEU A 58 -8.31 1.53 4.30
CA LEU A 58 -9.36 0.69 3.72
C LEU A 58 -9.53 -0.61 4.50
N LEU A 59 -8.46 -1.31 4.84
CA LEU A 59 -8.51 -2.53 5.66
C LEU A 59 -9.17 -2.25 7.02
N LYS A 60 -8.78 -1.17 7.69
CA LYS A 60 -9.42 -0.73 8.94
C LYS A 60 -10.89 -0.37 8.77
N TYR A 61 -11.28 0.19 7.62
CA TYR A 61 -12.69 0.45 7.31
C TYR A 61 -13.49 -0.85 7.23
N PHE A 62 -12.97 -1.88 6.55
CA PHE A 62 -13.61 -3.19 6.47
C PHE A 62 -13.71 -3.89 7.83
N VAL A 63 -12.64 -3.87 8.63
CA VAL A 63 -12.62 -4.49 9.97
C VAL A 63 -13.64 -3.81 10.88
N THR A 64 -13.68 -2.48 10.92
CA THR A 64 -14.65 -1.73 11.74
C THR A 64 -16.08 -1.94 11.25
N MET A 65 -16.29 -2.10 9.93
CA MET A 65 -17.60 -2.41 9.37
C MET A 65 -18.12 -3.78 9.82
N LEU A 66 -17.24 -4.78 9.90
CA LEU A 66 -17.60 -6.13 10.36
C LEU A 66 -18.00 -6.13 11.85
N THR A 67 -17.36 -5.29 12.68
CA THR A 67 -17.65 -5.20 14.12
C THR A 67 -18.81 -4.27 14.45
N SER A 68 -19.18 -3.35 13.55
CA SER A 68 -20.22 -2.33 13.77
C SER A 68 -21.56 -2.86 14.31
N PRO A 69 -22.14 -3.97 13.81
CA PRO A 69 -23.42 -4.47 14.32
C PRO A 69 -23.39 -4.80 15.83
N PHE A 70 -22.28 -5.38 16.31
CA PHE A 70 -22.11 -5.72 17.72
C PHE A 70 -21.95 -4.48 18.58
N GLU A 71 -21.24 -3.46 18.08
CA GLU A 71 -21.05 -2.19 18.78
C GLU A 71 -22.34 -1.38 18.90
N VAL A 72 -23.15 -1.35 17.83
CA VAL A 72 -24.47 -0.71 17.80
C VAL A 72 -25.41 -1.42 18.79
N GLY A 73 -25.52 -2.75 18.71
CA GLY A 73 -26.36 -3.53 19.63
C GLY A 73 -25.96 -3.34 21.09
N THR A 74 -24.66 -3.39 21.38
CA THR A 74 -24.11 -3.17 22.73
C THR A 74 -24.44 -1.77 23.26
N THR A 75 -24.26 -0.73 22.43
CA THR A 75 -24.51 0.65 22.83
C THR A 75 -25.99 0.90 23.11
N LEU A 76 -26.90 0.36 22.28
CA LEU A 76 -28.34 0.47 22.51
C LEU A 76 -28.77 -0.24 23.81
N LEU A 77 -28.22 -1.42 24.11
CA LEU A 77 -28.49 -2.13 25.36
C LEU A 77 -28.00 -1.37 26.60
N GLN A 78 -26.82 -0.76 26.53
CA GLN A 78 -26.23 -0.01 27.65
C GLN A 78 -26.99 1.28 27.96
N VAL A 79 -27.53 1.93 26.93
CA VAL A 79 -28.27 3.20 27.05
C VAL A 79 -29.74 2.98 27.41
N GLN A 80 -30.34 1.84 27.02
CA GLN A 80 -31.75 1.57 27.24
C GLN A 80 -32.14 1.61 28.73
N TYR A 81 -33.05 2.52 29.06
CA TYR A 81 -33.70 2.63 30.36
C TYR A 81 -34.81 1.59 30.47
N SER A 82 -34.74 0.74 31.51
CA SER A 82 -35.76 -0.28 31.79
C SER A 82 -35.98 -0.39 33.29
N PRO A 83 -36.85 0.46 33.86
CA PRO A 83 -37.08 0.50 35.29
C PRO A 83 -37.86 -0.73 35.76
N HIS A 84 -37.73 -1.05 37.04
CA HIS A 84 -38.61 -2.01 37.70
C HIS A 84 -40.03 -1.41 37.89
N GLN A 85 -41.07 -2.27 37.81
CA GLN A 85 -42.48 -1.85 37.85
C GLN A 85 -42.89 -1.14 39.17
N ASP A 86 -42.15 -1.37 40.26
CA ASP A 86 -42.48 -0.85 41.60
C ASP A 86 -41.80 0.48 41.96
N VAL A 87 -41.13 1.17 41.02
CA VAL A 87 -40.40 2.42 41.28
C VAL A 87 -41.14 3.64 40.72
N GLU A 88 -41.68 4.48 41.61
CA GLU A 88 -42.26 5.78 41.25
C GLU A 88 -41.16 6.72 40.70
N VAL A 89 -41.27 7.10 39.43
CA VAL A 89 -40.36 8.06 38.79
C VAL A 89 -40.83 9.48 39.11
N ILE A 90 -40.07 10.22 39.92
CA ILE A 90 -40.34 11.63 40.22
C ILE A 90 -40.09 12.47 38.96
N GLY A 91 -41.15 12.91 38.28
CA GLY A 91 -41.11 13.91 37.20
C GLY A 91 -41.19 15.34 37.73
N LEU A 92 -40.43 16.27 37.15
CA LEU A 92 -40.61 17.71 37.34
C LEU A 92 -41.70 18.25 36.38
N PRO A 93 -42.39 19.35 36.70
CA PRO A 93 -43.47 19.90 35.89
C PRO A 93 -42.96 20.45 34.54
N GLN A 94 -43.64 20.12 33.45
CA GLN A 94 -43.37 20.64 32.12
C GLN A 94 -44.10 21.99 31.94
N GLU A 95 -43.40 23.04 31.47
CA GLU A 95 -44.04 24.30 31.07
C GLU A 95 -44.88 24.10 29.78
N PRO A 96 -46.03 24.79 29.64
CA PRO A 96 -46.98 24.53 28.56
C PRO A 96 -46.50 25.12 27.22
N SER A 97 -46.16 24.26 26.26
CA SER A 97 -46.07 24.65 24.84
C SER A 97 -47.44 24.50 24.17
N LEU A 98 -47.94 25.61 23.64
CA LEU A 98 -49.22 25.80 22.96
C LEU A 98 -49.44 24.79 21.82
N SER A 99 -50.54 24.02 21.86
CA SER A 99 -50.97 23.18 20.75
C SER A 99 -51.68 24.02 19.69
N SER A 100 -51.09 24.12 18.49
CA SER A 100 -51.82 24.54 17.28
C SER A 100 -52.32 23.30 16.54
N SER A 101 -53.64 23.09 16.61
CA SER A 101 -54.38 22.11 15.81
C SER A 101 -54.14 22.36 14.32
N ILE A 102 -53.72 21.34 13.57
CA ILE A 102 -53.69 21.38 12.10
C ILE A 102 -54.74 20.38 11.60
N HIS A 103 -55.77 20.94 10.98
CA HIS A 103 -56.73 20.25 10.13
C HIS A 103 -56.03 19.68 8.88
N HIS A 104 -56.46 18.49 8.47
CA HIS A 104 -56.25 17.90 7.16
C HIS A 104 -56.31 18.92 6.02
N TYR A 105 -55.35 18.87 5.08
CA TYR A 105 -55.62 18.83 3.63
C TYR A 105 -54.40 18.24 2.89
N ASP A 106 -54.71 17.36 1.95
CA ASP A 106 -53.79 16.67 1.04
C ASP A 106 -53.36 17.56 -0.14
N SER A 107 -52.34 17.07 -0.85
CA SER A 107 -51.98 17.28 -2.27
C SER A 107 -51.12 18.48 -2.71
N GLU A 108 -49.95 18.09 -3.22
CA GLU A 108 -49.36 18.35 -4.56
C GLU A 108 -48.79 19.73 -4.99
N GLU A 109 -47.52 19.60 -5.42
CA GLU A 109 -46.80 20.17 -6.57
C GLU A 109 -46.48 21.68 -6.68
N GLU A 110 -45.25 21.89 -7.15
CA GLU A 110 -44.55 23.15 -7.38
C GLU A 110 -45.11 23.93 -8.59
N ALA A 111 -45.19 25.25 -8.44
CA ALA A 111 -45.00 26.20 -9.54
C ALA A 111 -44.56 27.57 -9.01
N ASP A 112 -43.44 28.01 -9.59
CA ASP A 112 -42.70 29.27 -9.66
C ASP A 112 -43.26 30.62 -9.13
N GLU A 113 -42.29 31.34 -8.54
CA GLU A 113 -41.87 32.75 -8.68
C GLU A 113 -42.82 33.96 -8.45
N GLU A 114 -42.26 34.88 -7.63
CA GLU A 114 -42.40 36.37 -7.59
C GLU A 114 -43.82 36.94 -7.32
N ASP A 115 -44.08 38.00 -6.52
CA ASP A 115 -43.27 39.12 -6.07
C ASP A 115 -44.03 39.94 -4.99
N GLU A 116 -43.33 40.91 -4.39
CA GLU A 116 -43.82 42.15 -3.72
C GLU A 116 -44.60 42.07 -2.37
N PHE A 117 -44.08 42.53 -1.22
CA PHE A 117 -43.60 43.86 -0.76
C PHE A 117 -44.66 44.69 0.03
N PHE A 118 -44.29 44.96 1.29
CA PHE A 118 -44.77 45.95 2.27
C PHE A 118 -46.13 45.80 3.00
N LYS A 119 -46.12 45.53 4.32
CA LYS A 119 -46.04 46.54 5.43
C LYS A 119 -46.36 45.91 6.81
N ARG A 120 -45.58 46.30 7.82
CA ARG A 120 -45.90 46.31 9.27
C ARG A 120 -46.55 47.67 9.63
N PRO A 121 -47.00 47.96 10.87
CA PRO A 121 -47.24 47.15 12.09
C PRO A 121 -48.70 47.40 12.62
N GLU A 122 -49.21 47.03 13.80
CA GLU A 122 -48.78 47.37 15.17
C GLU A 122 -49.72 46.75 16.25
N ARG A 123 -49.25 46.78 17.49
CA ARG A 123 -49.70 46.07 18.72
C ARG A 123 -51.00 46.62 19.32
N THR A 124 -51.73 45.77 20.07
CA THR A 124 -52.12 46.04 21.48
C THR A 124 -52.64 44.80 22.24
N SER A 125 -52.46 44.88 23.56
CA SER A 125 -52.66 43.97 24.70
C SER A 125 -54.08 43.48 25.02
N ILE A 126 -54.23 42.41 25.83
CA ILE A 126 -54.87 42.39 27.18
C ILE A 126 -54.97 40.95 27.75
N ASP A 127 -55.03 40.94 29.09
CA ASP A 127 -54.97 39.94 30.15
C ASP A 127 -55.83 38.65 30.15
N ASN A 128 -55.25 37.66 30.86
CA ASN A 128 -55.80 36.70 31.84
C ASN A 128 -57.14 36.00 31.59
N VAL A 129 -57.06 34.67 31.38
CA VAL A 129 -58.06 33.69 31.84
C VAL A 129 -57.37 32.51 32.52
N ARG A 130 -57.78 32.22 33.75
CA ARG A 130 -57.35 31.09 34.58
C ARG A 130 -58.31 29.92 34.38
N ILE A 131 -57.83 28.75 33.93
CA ILE A 131 -58.59 27.49 33.95
C ILE A 131 -57.73 26.35 34.51
N ARG A 132 -58.40 25.50 35.29
CA ARG A 132 -57.98 24.38 36.15
C ARG A 132 -57.07 23.34 35.48
N THR A 133 -56.10 22.88 36.28
CA THR A 133 -55.22 21.71 36.10
C THR A 133 -55.94 20.37 36.31
N GLU A 134 -55.83 19.47 35.33
CA GLU A 134 -55.94 18.02 35.49
C GLU A 134 -54.55 17.37 35.29
N PHE A 135 -54.22 16.43 36.18
CA PHE A 135 -52.97 15.66 36.22
C PHE A 135 -53.00 14.55 35.15
N LEU A 136 -52.09 14.56 34.16
CA LEU A 136 -51.81 13.41 33.30
C LEU A 136 -50.57 12.65 33.81
N GLY A 137 -50.75 11.37 34.13
CA GLY A 137 -49.74 10.47 34.71
C GLY A 137 -48.64 10.03 33.73
N SER A 138 -47.50 9.60 34.29
CA SER A 138 -46.32 9.10 33.57
C SER A 138 -46.61 7.81 32.78
N VAL A 139 -46.39 7.81 31.47
CA VAL A 139 -46.50 6.62 30.61
C VAL A 139 -45.36 5.64 30.92
N SER A 140 -45.71 4.37 31.21
CA SER A 140 -44.74 3.31 31.49
C SER A 140 -44.02 2.85 30.21
N VAL A 141 -42.71 2.56 30.30
CA VAL A 141 -41.87 2.09 29.17
C VAL A 141 -42.38 0.77 28.56
N TYR A 142 -43.13 -0.02 29.35
CA TYR A 142 -43.71 -1.30 28.95
C TYR A 142 -45.10 -1.18 28.30
N ASP A 143 -45.69 0.02 28.24
CA ASP A 143 -46.98 0.23 27.59
C ASP A 143 -46.83 0.19 26.06
N GLU A 144 -47.34 -0.87 25.44
CA GLU A 144 -47.28 -1.07 24.00
C GLU A 144 -48.21 -0.11 23.23
N LYS A 145 -49.30 0.37 23.85
CA LYS A 145 -50.33 1.17 23.14
C LYS A 145 -49.93 2.65 22.97
N HIS A 146 -49.13 3.19 23.88
CA HIS A 146 -48.71 4.59 23.87
C HIS A 146 -47.23 4.78 23.52
N ARG A 147 -46.55 3.74 23.02
CA ARG A 147 -45.14 3.84 22.63
C ARG A 147 -44.97 4.64 21.32
N PRO A 148 -44.08 5.64 21.27
CA PRO A 148 -43.75 6.32 20.02
C PRO A 148 -43.23 5.34 18.97
N ILE A 149 -43.64 5.51 17.71
CA ILE A 149 -43.30 4.60 16.59
C ILE A 149 -41.77 4.42 16.41
N GLN A 150 -40.98 5.43 16.77
CA GLN A 150 -39.51 5.38 16.68
C GLN A 150 -38.83 4.56 17.79
N GLN A 151 -39.53 4.28 18.88
CA GLN A 151 -38.96 3.67 20.08
C GLN A 151 -39.19 2.15 20.07
N MET A 152 -38.11 1.39 20.28
CA MET A 152 -38.15 -0.07 20.36
C MET A 152 -38.64 -0.57 21.73
N ALA A 153 -39.15 -1.80 21.75
CA ALA A 153 -39.45 -2.50 23.00
C ALA A 153 -38.18 -2.71 23.86
N PRO A 154 -38.30 -2.80 25.19
CA PRO A 154 -37.22 -3.24 26.05
C PRO A 154 -36.64 -4.58 25.57
N MET A 155 -35.34 -4.61 25.27
CA MET A 155 -34.64 -5.78 24.74
C MET A 155 -34.08 -6.58 25.93
N GLU A 156 -34.94 -7.32 26.62
CA GLU A 156 -34.53 -8.09 27.82
C GLU A 156 -34.46 -9.60 27.56
N GLY A 157 -33.27 -10.18 27.76
CA GLY A 157 -33.10 -11.63 27.92
C GLY A 157 -33.00 -12.48 26.63
N GLY A 158 -33.01 -11.86 25.45
CA GLY A 158 -32.86 -12.55 24.17
C GLY A 158 -31.40 -12.87 23.79
N GLY A 159 -31.22 -13.79 22.84
CA GLY A 159 -29.91 -14.12 22.26
C GLY A 159 -29.31 -12.96 21.43
N VAL A 160 -28.00 -13.01 21.13
CA VAL A 160 -27.33 -11.97 20.31
C VAL A 160 -28.03 -11.74 18.97
N LEU A 161 -28.38 -12.82 18.27
CA LEU A 161 -29.09 -12.76 16.98
C LEU A 161 -30.50 -12.21 17.10
N GLU A 162 -31.19 -12.46 18.22
CA GLU A 162 -32.55 -11.97 18.47
C GLU A 162 -32.55 -10.45 18.71
N ILE A 163 -31.54 -9.94 19.42
CA ILE A 163 -31.35 -8.51 19.66
C ILE A 163 -31.03 -7.80 18.33
N LEU A 164 -30.12 -8.35 17.52
CA LEU A 164 -29.81 -7.79 16.19
C LEU A 164 -31.02 -7.86 15.27
N SER A 165 -31.75 -8.98 15.26
CA SER A 165 -32.98 -9.13 14.48
C SER A 165 -34.02 -8.09 14.90
N SER A 166 -34.20 -7.85 16.19
CA SER A 166 -35.15 -6.86 16.71
C SER A 166 -34.86 -5.45 16.20
N ILE A 167 -33.58 -5.07 16.10
CA ILE A 167 -33.16 -3.78 15.53
C ILE A 167 -33.48 -3.71 14.03
N VAL A 168 -33.20 -4.78 13.29
CA VAL A 168 -33.43 -4.85 11.84
C VAL A 168 -34.93 -4.83 11.50
N THR A 169 -35.76 -5.50 12.31
CA THR A 169 -37.21 -5.60 12.10
C THR A 169 -37.99 -4.35 12.49
N GLN A 170 -37.38 -3.41 13.22
CA GLN A 170 -38.05 -2.18 13.62
C GLN A 170 -38.35 -1.30 12.39
N PRO A 171 -39.62 -0.90 12.15
CA PRO A 171 -40.04 -0.18 10.93
C PRO A 171 -39.29 1.13 10.66
N THR A 172 -38.83 1.81 11.72
CA THR A 172 -38.13 3.09 11.62
C THR A 172 -36.61 2.97 11.46
N GLU A 173 -36.03 1.77 11.56
CA GLU A 173 -34.58 1.56 11.67
C GLU A 173 -34.00 0.76 10.50
N GLY A 174 -34.56 -0.43 10.23
CA GLY A 174 -34.08 -1.33 9.18
C GLY A 174 -32.63 -1.81 9.35
N TRP A 175 -32.14 -2.58 8.38
CA TRP A 175 -30.79 -3.19 8.45
C TRP A 175 -29.63 -2.18 8.41
N LYS A 176 -29.83 -1.02 7.77
CA LYS A 176 -28.81 0.05 7.70
C LYS A 176 -28.49 0.63 9.08
N SER A 177 -29.40 0.50 10.04
CA SER A 177 -29.21 0.98 11.41
C SER A 177 -28.03 0.31 12.14
N LEU A 178 -27.72 -0.94 11.78
CA LEU A 178 -26.56 -1.68 12.32
C LEU A 178 -25.20 -1.03 12.01
N PHE A 179 -25.17 -0.10 11.05
CA PHE A 179 -23.98 0.64 10.62
C PHE A 179 -24.01 2.12 11.04
N LYS A 180 -24.92 2.50 11.94
CA LYS A 180 -24.92 3.86 12.52
C LYS A 180 -23.62 4.11 13.27
N GLY A 181 -23.03 5.28 13.04
CA GLY A 181 -21.76 5.65 13.67
C GLY A 181 -20.52 5.02 13.04
N GLN A 182 -20.64 4.09 12.06
CA GLN A 182 -19.51 3.40 11.44
C GLN A 182 -18.43 4.34 10.92
N ARG A 183 -18.83 5.42 10.22
CA ARG A 183 -17.87 6.42 9.70
C ARG A 183 -17.11 7.11 10.83
N VAL A 184 -17.76 7.39 11.96
CA VAL A 184 -17.16 8.04 13.11
C VAL A 184 -16.23 7.08 13.85
N THR A 185 -16.64 5.82 14.00
CA THR A 185 -15.79 4.74 14.52
C THR A 185 -14.50 4.63 13.73
N TRP A 186 -14.59 4.59 12.40
CA TRP A 186 -13.41 4.49 11.55
C TRP A 186 -12.47 5.71 11.67
N VAL A 187 -13.01 6.93 11.66
CA VAL A 187 -12.20 8.16 11.85
C VAL A 187 -11.52 8.14 13.22
N TYR A 188 -12.24 7.77 14.27
CA TYR A 188 -11.71 7.65 15.62
C TYR A 188 -10.55 6.65 15.69
N GLU A 189 -10.72 5.46 15.12
CA GLU A 189 -9.69 4.41 15.12
C GLU A 189 -8.45 4.80 14.31
N MET A 190 -8.62 5.49 13.17
CA MET A 190 -7.51 6.01 12.38
C MET A 190 -6.72 7.07 13.16
N LEU A 191 -7.41 8.05 13.75
CA LEU A 191 -6.76 9.10 14.55
C LEU A 191 -6.05 8.50 15.76
N ARG A 192 -6.68 7.55 16.46
CA ARG A 192 -6.07 6.87 17.61
C ARG A 192 -4.84 6.07 17.20
N THR A 193 -4.88 5.37 16.06
CA THR A 193 -3.76 4.56 15.56
C THR A 193 -2.55 5.42 15.16
N VAL A 194 -2.78 6.62 14.64
CA VAL A 194 -1.71 7.54 14.24
C VAL A 194 -1.15 8.32 15.43
N LEU A 195 -2.03 8.88 16.27
CA LEU A 195 -1.61 9.84 17.30
C LEU A 195 -1.02 9.18 18.55
N ARG A 196 -1.51 8.00 18.95
CA ARG A 196 -1.06 7.36 20.20
C ARG A 196 0.42 6.93 20.15
N PRO A 197 0.88 6.15 19.14
CA PRO A 197 2.28 5.71 19.12
C PRO A 197 3.27 6.87 19.04
N GLY A 198 2.95 7.92 18.27
CA GLY A 198 3.80 9.11 18.20
C GLY A 198 3.96 9.83 19.55
N LEU A 199 2.88 9.91 20.34
CA LEU A 199 2.95 10.47 21.69
C LEU A 199 3.69 9.54 22.66
N GLU A 200 3.49 8.22 22.54
CA GLU A 200 4.15 7.21 23.37
C GLU A 200 5.68 7.22 23.18
N SER A 201 6.14 7.22 21.92
CA SER A 201 7.55 7.37 21.54
C SER A 201 8.14 8.68 22.09
N SER A 202 7.45 9.81 21.92
CA SER A 202 7.89 11.11 22.46
C SER A 202 8.05 11.09 23.99
N LEU A 203 7.13 10.42 24.70
CA LEU A 203 7.21 10.28 26.16
C LEU A 203 8.34 9.33 26.56
N ASN A 204 8.52 8.22 25.85
CA ASN A 204 9.60 7.26 26.11
C ASN A 204 10.98 7.91 25.92
N ASP A 205 11.15 8.77 24.90
CA ASP A 205 12.38 9.53 24.69
C ASP A 205 12.61 10.59 25.77
N MET A 206 11.55 11.33 26.12
CA MET A 206 11.63 12.38 27.15
C MET A 206 12.07 11.81 28.52
N PHE A 207 11.64 10.58 28.85
CA PHE A 207 12.02 9.91 30.10
C PHE A 207 13.20 8.94 29.95
N GLY A 208 13.77 8.80 28.75
CA GLY A 208 14.88 7.89 28.47
C GLY A 208 14.53 6.43 28.75
N LEU A 209 13.34 5.97 28.37
CA LEU A 209 12.82 4.59 28.53
C LEU A 209 13.04 3.76 27.26
N TYR A 210 13.13 2.43 27.34
CA TYR A 210 13.29 1.60 26.14
C TYR A 210 12.17 1.85 25.12
N ASP A 211 12.57 2.00 23.86
CA ASP A 211 11.67 2.17 22.71
C ASP A 211 10.83 0.89 22.50
N ASP A 212 9.68 1.01 21.85
CA ASP A 212 8.61 0.00 21.73
C ASP A 212 9.03 -1.30 20.99
N THR A 213 10.32 -1.43 20.68
CA THR A 213 10.95 -2.59 20.04
C THR A 213 11.15 -3.78 20.98
N ILE A 214 11.14 -3.57 22.31
CA ILE A 214 11.27 -4.63 23.31
C ILE A 214 9.90 -4.90 23.96
N PRO A 215 9.32 -6.11 23.80
CA PRO A 215 8.07 -6.47 24.49
C PRO A 215 8.19 -6.28 26.00
N LEU A 216 7.16 -5.69 26.63
CA LEU A 216 7.10 -5.40 28.07
C LEU A 216 7.44 -6.61 28.96
N LEU A 217 7.26 -7.83 28.44
CA LEU A 217 7.61 -9.07 29.12
C LEU A 217 9.09 -9.14 29.52
N HIS A 218 9.99 -8.64 28.67
CA HIS A 218 11.45 -8.76 28.81
C HIS A 218 12.09 -7.64 29.63
N LEU A 219 11.31 -6.68 30.15
CA LEU A 219 11.83 -5.57 30.94
C LEU A 219 11.85 -5.91 32.44
N ASP A 220 12.99 -5.70 33.10
CA ASP A 220 13.14 -5.90 34.54
C ASP A 220 12.23 -4.97 35.36
N ASN A 221 12.11 -3.71 34.94
CA ASN A 221 11.18 -2.74 35.53
C ASN A 221 10.17 -2.25 34.49
N VAL A 222 8.94 -2.77 34.58
CA VAL A 222 7.84 -2.45 33.65
C VAL A 222 7.08 -1.17 34.01
N THR A 223 7.25 -0.65 35.24
CA THR A 223 6.43 0.45 35.75
C THR A 223 6.57 1.75 34.93
N PRO A 224 7.78 2.19 34.54
CA PRO A 224 7.92 3.40 33.73
C PRO A 224 7.26 3.29 32.35
N ASN A 225 7.43 2.17 31.64
CA ASN A 225 6.86 1.98 30.31
C ASN A 225 5.33 1.84 30.36
N ILE A 226 4.77 1.18 31.38
CA ILE A 226 3.32 1.15 31.58
C ILE A 226 2.79 2.57 31.85
N SER A 227 3.55 3.40 32.57
CA SER A 227 3.12 4.78 32.86
C SER A 227 3.04 5.64 31.60
N THR A 228 4.00 5.52 30.68
CA THR A 228 3.97 6.26 29.40
C THR A 228 2.85 5.76 28.48
N ILE A 229 2.61 4.44 28.43
CA ILE A 229 1.45 3.84 27.75
C ILE A 229 0.12 4.40 28.29
N VAL A 230 -0.03 4.47 29.61
CA VAL A 230 -1.27 4.96 30.23
C VAL A 230 -1.45 6.46 29.96
N VAL A 231 -0.38 7.25 30.05
CA VAL A 231 -0.43 8.69 29.78
C VAL A 231 -0.74 8.96 28.31
N SER A 232 -0.10 8.26 27.37
CA SER A 232 -0.36 8.41 25.93
C SER A 232 -1.82 8.08 25.60
N HIS A 233 -2.34 6.99 26.16
CA HIS A 233 -3.72 6.56 25.99
C HIS A 233 -4.73 7.53 26.61
N LEU A 234 -4.41 8.12 27.77
CA LEU A 234 -5.24 9.11 28.45
C LEU A 234 -5.34 10.41 27.65
N VAL A 235 -4.19 10.95 27.22
CA VAL A 235 -4.14 12.23 26.50
C VAL A 235 -4.86 12.14 25.16
N ILE A 236 -4.59 11.10 24.37
CA ILE A 236 -5.27 10.89 23.08
C ILE A 236 -6.75 10.55 23.28
N GLY A 237 -7.10 9.75 24.29
CA GLY A 237 -8.48 9.44 24.62
C GLY A 237 -9.30 10.67 25.00
N LEU A 238 -8.73 11.58 25.81
CA LEU A 238 -9.35 12.86 26.12
C LEU A 238 -9.54 13.69 24.86
N LEU A 239 -8.49 13.86 24.04
CA LEU A 239 -8.53 14.64 22.81
C LEU A 239 -9.63 14.17 21.84
N LEU A 240 -9.79 12.85 21.68
CA LEU A 240 -10.75 12.24 20.75
C LEU A 240 -12.13 12.00 21.37
N SER A 241 -12.35 12.29 22.66
CA SER A 241 -13.61 12.05 23.34
C SER A 241 -14.85 12.73 22.73
N PRO A 242 -14.78 13.90 22.05
CA PRO A 242 -15.94 14.46 21.35
C PRO A 242 -16.45 13.56 20.22
N LEU A 243 -15.55 12.85 19.53
CA LEU A 243 -15.94 11.89 18.49
C LEU A 243 -16.67 10.68 19.08
N GLU A 244 -16.29 10.23 20.27
CA GLU A 244 -16.99 9.15 20.98
C GLU A 244 -18.40 9.58 21.38
N ILE A 245 -18.60 10.83 21.83
CA ILE A 245 -19.95 11.35 22.14
C ILE A 245 -20.80 11.42 20.87
N ILE A 246 -20.25 11.94 19.78
CA ILE A 246 -20.94 12.01 18.47
C ILE A 246 -21.33 10.61 18.01
N ARG A 247 -20.42 9.64 18.11
CA ARG A 247 -20.68 8.24 17.77
C ARG A 247 -21.84 7.70 18.60
N THR A 248 -21.81 7.82 19.92
CA THR A 248 -22.87 7.33 20.80
C THR A 248 -24.23 7.98 20.48
N ARG A 249 -24.27 9.29 20.26
CA ARG A 249 -25.52 10.00 19.94
C ARG A 249 -26.08 9.65 18.56
N LEU A 250 -25.22 9.44 17.55
CA LEU A 250 -25.62 9.00 16.22
C LEU A 250 -26.16 7.56 16.22
N VAL A 251 -25.63 6.69 17.08
CA VAL A 251 -26.13 5.32 17.26
C VAL A 251 -27.51 5.32 17.93
N VAL A 252 -27.70 6.17 18.95
CA VAL A 252 -28.91 6.19 19.78
C VAL A 252 -30.08 6.94 19.15
N GLN A 253 -29.85 7.92 18.26
CA GLN A 253 -30.94 8.65 17.60
C GLN A 253 -31.73 7.77 16.63
N SER A 254 -33.01 8.09 16.39
CA SER A 254 -33.82 7.42 15.37
C SER A 254 -33.26 7.58 13.95
N ALA A 255 -33.36 6.54 13.12
CA ALA A 255 -32.97 6.62 11.69
C ALA A 255 -33.99 7.37 10.81
N SER A 256 -35.20 7.66 11.31
CA SER A 256 -36.23 8.36 10.53
C SER A 256 -35.84 9.81 10.26
N PRO A 257 -35.86 10.29 8.99
CA PRO A 257 -35.49 11.66 8.63
C PRO A 257 -36.30 12.72 9.39
N LEU A 258 -37.59 12.44 9.63
CA LEU A 258 -38.53 13.33 10.34
C LEU A 258 -38.22 13.47 11.85
N CYS A 259 -37.39 12.58 12.40
CA CYS A 259 -37.10 12.50 13.83
C CYS A 259 -35.60 12.53 14.14
N SER A 260 -34.77 12.73 13.12
CA SER A 260 -33.32 12.81 13.26
C SER A 260 -32.88 14.21 13.69
N LYS A 261 -32.20 14.32 14.84
CA LYS A 261 -31.59 15.59 15.28
C LYS A 261 -30.29 15.87 14.54
N TYR A 262 -29.51 14.82 14.25
CA TYR A 262 -28.20 14.94 13.62
C TYR A 262 -28.19 14.28 12.24
N LYS A 263 -27.95 15.08 11.19
CA LYS A 263 -27.87 14.60 9.80
C LYS A 263 -26.54 13.91 9.45
N GLY A 264 -25.51 14.08 10.29
CA GLY A 264 -24.17 13.52 10.08
C GLY A 264 -23.18 13.97 11.16
N PRO A 265 -21.92 13.53 11.12
CA PRO A 265 -20.94 13.78 12.19
C PRO A 265 -20.51 15.25 12.30
N ILE A 266 -20.32 15.93 11.17
CA ILE A 266 -19.95 17.36 11.14
C ILE A 266 -21.12 18.21 11.64
N HIS A 267 -22.34 17.90 11.19
CA HIS A 267 -23.56 18.55 11.69
C HIS A 267 -23.73 18.29 13.19
N ALA A 268 -23.51 17.06 13.65
CA ALA A 268 -23.57 16.72 15.08
C ALA A 268 -22.58 17.55 15.91
N LEU A 269 -21.32 17.64 15.47
CA LEU A 269 -20.31 18.45 16.14
C LEU A 269 -20.72 19.93 16.20
N ARG A 270 -21.18 20.51 15.08
CA ARG A 270 -21.59 21.92 15.02
C ARG A 270 -22.80 22.20 15.91
N THR A 271 -23.82 21.34 15.88
CA THR A 271 -25.01 21.46 16.74
C THR A 271 -24.63 21.32 18.22
N MET A 272 -23.77 20.36 18.57
CA MET A 272 -23.27 20.18 19.94
C MET A 272 -22.52 21.42 20.43
N LEU A 273 -21.60 21.96 19.63
CA LEU A 273 -20.85 23.16 20.00
C LEU A 273 -21.75 24.39 20.18
N HIS A 274 -22.82 24.49 19.38
CA HIS A 274 -23.75 25.62 19.45
C HIS A 274 -24.73 25.52 20.63
N GLU A 275 -25.29 24.34 20.91
CA GLU A 275 -26.34 24.14 21.93
C GLU A 275 -25.77 23.85 23.33
N GLU A 276 -24.57 23.31 23.43
CA GLU A 276 -23.96 22.82 24.68
C GLU A 276 -22.76 23.67 25.11
N GLY A 277 -22.72 24.96 24.75
CA GLY A 277 -21.73 25.90 25.30
C GLY A 277 -20.29 25.64 24.84
N GLY A 278 -20.11 25.16 23.59
CA GLY A 278 -18.80 24.92 22.98
C GLY A 278 -18.07 23.70 23.54
N LEU A 279 -16.74 23.67 23.36
CA LEU A 279 -15.91 22.56 23.84
C LEU A 279 -15.97 22.41 25.36
N TYR A 280 -16.07 23.51 26.10
CA TYR A 280 -16.15 23.47 27.56
C TYR A 280 -17.38 22.67 28.03
N GLY A 281 -18.56 22.89 27.44
CA GLY A 281 -19.75 22.15 27.87
C GLY A 281 -19.75 20.68 27.41
N ILE A 282 -19.11 20.35 26.28
CA ILE A 282 -18.96 18.94 25.85
C ILE A 282 -18.19 18.09 26.87
N TYR A 283 -17.20 18.65 27.58
CA TYR A 283 -16.45 17.89 28.61
C TYR A 283 -17.03 18.03 30.02
N PHE A 284 -17.38 19.27 30.42
CA PHE A 284 -17.76 19.58 31.79
C PHE A 284 -19.27 19.59 32.01
N GLU A 285 -20.06 20.12 31.07
CA GLU A 285 -21.51 20.25 31.23
C GLU A 285 -22.25 18.92 30.98
N SER A 286 -21.74 18.10 30.06
CA SER A 286 -22.13 16.70 29.87
C SER A 286 -21.66 15.76 31.01
N LYS A 287 -20.82 16.27 31.93
CA LYS A 287 -20.15 15.51 33.01
C LYS A 287 -19.39 14.27 32.53
N ASN A 288 -18.92 14.30 31.28
CA ASN A 288 -18.24 13.19 30.63
C ASN A 288 -16.73 13.10 30.96
N LEU A 289 -16.12 14.16 31.52
CA LEU A 289 -14.69 14.18 31.82
C LEU A 289 -14.25 13.04 32.76
N PHE A 290 -14.87 12.93 33.93
CA PHE A 290 -14.51 11.90 34.93
C PHE A 290 -14.66 10.46 34.42
N PRO A 291 -15.80 10.03 33.84
CA PRO A 291 -15.91 8.67 33.29
C PRO A 291 -14.94 8.42 32.13
N THR A 292 -14.62 9.44 31.33
CA THR A 292 -13.63 9.33 30.24
C THR A 292 -12.22 9.13 30.78
N LEU A 293 -11.81 9.89 31.81
CA LEU A 293 -10.53 9.66 32.50
C LEU A 293 -10.43 8.23 33.03
N LEU A 294 -11.47 7.77 33.75
CA LEU A 294 -11.49 6.44 34.33
C LEU A 294 -11.40 5.34 33.26
N TYR A 295 -12.15 5.48 32.18
CA TYR A 295 -12.15 4.56 31.04
C TYR A 295 -10.76 4.47 30.38
N HIS A 296 -10.14 5.62 30.05
CA HIS A 296 -8.85 5.63 29.35
C HIS A 296 -7.64 5.31 30.25
N ILE A 297 -7.77 5.35 31.58
CA ILE A 297 -6.75 4.88 32.52
C ILE A 297 -6.84 3.35 32.68
N ILE A 298 -8.04 2.81 32.88
CA ILE A 298 -8.20 1.37 33.20
C ILE A 298 -7.98 0.50 31.96
N THR A 299 -8.43 0.92 30.78
CA THR A 299 -8.30 0.14 29.54
C THR A 299 -6.86 -0.31 29.24
N PRO A 300 -5.85 0.59 29.16
CA PRO A 300 -4.48 0.19 28.88
C PRO A 300 -3.87 -0.64 30.02
N LEU A 301 -4.23 -0.38 31.28
CA LEU A 301 -3.77 -1.18 32.41
C LEU A 301 -4.22 -2.64 32.32
N LEU A 302 -5.48 -2.87 31.95
CA LEU A 302 -6.02 -4.22 31.74
C LEU A 302 -5.37 -4.89 30.53
N SER A 303 -5.16 -4.16 29.43
CA SER A 303 -4.52 -4.71 28.23
C SER A 303 -3.05 -5.10 28.48
N CYS A 304 -2.31 -4.32 29.27
CA CYS A 304 -0.90 -4.61 29.58
C CYS A 304 -0.76 -5.69 30.66
N SER A 305 -1.72 -5.82 31.56
CA SER A 305 -1.67 -6.82 32.63
C SER A 305 -1.89 -8.24 32.11
N THR A 306 -2.71 -8.45 31.07
CA THR A 306 -2.99 -9.78 30.51
C THR A 306 -1.74 -10.57 30.13
N PRO A 307 -0.86 -10.10 29.21
CA PRO A 307 0.35 -10.85 28.85
C PRO A 307 1.33 -10.99 30.03
N LEU A 308 1.41 -9.99 30.91
CA LEU A 308 2.28 -10.04 32.10
C LEU A 308 1.80 -11.09 33.12
N ILE A 309 0.49 -11.22 33.34
CA ILE A 309 -0.08 -12.24 34.23
C ILE A 309 0.12 -13.62 33.62
N ILE A 310 -0.15 -13.81 32.33
CA ILE A 310 0.00 -15.11 31.67
C ILE A 310 1.45 -15.60 31.72
N ALA A 311 2.41 -14.72 31.40
CA ALA A 311 3.80 -15.12 31.28
C ALA A 311 4.57 -15.09 32.63
N ARG A 312 4.32 -14.11 33.51
CA ARG A 312 5.05 -13.99 34.80
C ARG A 312 4.38 -14.69 35.98
N LEU A 313 3.05 -14.79 36.00
CA LEU A 313 2.31 -15.41 37.10
C LEU A 313 1.91 -16.86 36.78
N LEU A 314 1.37 -17.09 35.57
CA LEU A 314 0.90 -18.42 35.17
C LEU A 314 1.99 -19.27 34.48
N HIS A 315 3.10 -18.65 34.05
CA HIS A 315 4.19 -19.30 33.32
C HIS A 315 3.74 -20.08 32.09
N ILE A 316 2.70 -19.59 31.40
CA ILE A 316 2.18 -20.21 30.18
C ILE A 316 2.81 -19.51 28.98
N SER A 317 3.57 -20.27 28.18
CA SER A 317 4.12 -19.81 26.92
C SER A 317 3.15 -20.08 25.77
N ALA A 318 2.98 -19.09 24.89
CA ALA A 318 2.21 -19.24 23.65
C ALA A 318 2.83 -20.27 22.70
N ALA A 319 4.16 -20.45 22.75
CA ALA A 319 4.88 -21.44 21.93
C ALA A 319 4.63 -22.88 22.41
N ASP A 320 4.52 -23.09 23.72
CA ASP A 320 4.40 -24.44 24.30
C ASP A 320 2.95 -24.92 24.30
N SER A 321 1.98 -24.01 24.45
CA SER A 321 0.56 -24.37 24.58
C SER A 321 -0.36 -23.25 24.05
N PRO A 322 -0.51 -23.11 22.72
CA PRO A 322 -1.24 -21.99 22.11
C PRO A 322 -2.73 -21.96 22.51
N ILE A 323 -3.37 -23.13 22.64
CA ILE A 323 -4.77 -23.23 23.07
C ILE A 323 -4.93 -22.80 24.54
N LEU A 324 -3.99 -23.19 25.41
CA LEU A 324 -4.03 -22.85 26.83
C LEU A 324 -3.73 -21.36 27.04
N TYR A 325 -2.77 -20.81 26.29
CA TYR A 325 -2.49 -19.37 26.26
C TYR A 325 -3.73 -18.59 25.80
N GLY A 326 -4.36 -19.00 24.69
CA GLY A 326 -5.60 -18.38 24.20
C GLY A 326 -6.76 -18.50 25.18
N ALA A 327 -6.89 -19.62 25.91
CA ALA A 327 -7.91 -19.80 26.93
C ALA A 327 -7.66 -18.89 28.15
N ALA A 328 -6.41 -18.73 28.57
CA ALA A 328 -6.02 -17.82 29.64
C ALA A 328 -6.26 -16.36 29.25
N GLU A 329 -5.94 -15.99 28.00
CA GLU A 329 -6.21 -14.67 27.44
C GLU A 329 -7.72 -14.38 27.37
N LEU A 330 -8.54 -15.35 26.93
CA LEU A 330 -10.00 -15.22 26.93
C LEU A 330 -10.54 -15.03 28.36
N ALA A 331 -10.04 -15.79 29.33
CA ALA A 331 -10.46 -15.69 30.73
C ALA A 331 -10.12 -14.31 31.33
N LEU A 332 -8.88 -13.84 31.15
CA LEU A 332 -8.43 -12.53 31.64
C LEU A 332 -9.13 -11.37 30.92
N SER A 333 -9.37 -11.48 29.62
CA SER A 333 -10.14 -10.49 28.85
C SER A 333 -11.60 -10.43 29.30
N THR A 334 -12.20 -11.58 29.62
CA THR A 334 -13.56 -11.65 30.18
C THR A 334 -13.62 -11.06 31.60
N LEU A 335 -12.57 -11.26 32.40
CA LEU A 335 -12.45 -10.62 33.72
C LEU A 335 -12.29 -9.10 33.59
N GLY A 336 -11.48 -8.63 32.63
CA GLY A 336 -11.34 -7.21 32.30
C GLY A 336 -12.67 -6.58 31.86
N LEU A 337 -13.46 -7.31 31.07
CA LEU A 337 -14.80 -6.90 30.66
C LEU A 337 -15.74 -6.64 31.85
N LEU A 338 -15.68 -7.48 32.90
CA LEU A 338 -16.48 -7.28 34.11
C LEU A 338 -16.13 -5.96 34.83
N VAL A 339 -14.87 -5.52 34.76
CA VAL A 339 -14.43 -4.25 35.33
C VAL A 339 -14.87 -3.07 34.45
N MET A 340 -14.78 -3.21 33.12
CA MET A 340 -15.03 -2.12 32.17
C MET A 340 -16.50 -1.81 31.94
N LEU A 341 -17.38 -2.82 31.95
CA LEU A 341 -18.80 -2.64 31.59
C LEU A 341 -19.57 -1.64 32.45
N PRO A 342 -19.44 -1.63 33.80
CA PRO A 342 -20.12 -0.61 34.61
C PRO A 342 -19.70 0.81 34.25
N ILE A 343 -18.41 1.01 33.98
CA ILE A 343 -17.85 2.31 33.60
C ILE A 343 -18.37 2.72 32.23
N GLU A 344 -18.34 1.80 31.26
CA GLU A 344 -18.83 2.05 29.89
C GLU A 344 -20.33 2.35 29.86
N THR A 345 -21.13 1.62 30.64
CA THR A 345 -22.59 1.81 30.73
C THR A 345 -22.93 3.19 31.30
N ILE A 346 -22.30 3.58 32.41
CA ILE A 346 -22.50 4.91 33.01
C ILE A 346 -22.05 6.00 32.04
N ARG A 347 -20.89 5.82 31.41
CA ARG A 347 -20.33 6.75 30.44
C ARG A 347 -21.31 6.99 29.28
N LYS A 348 -21.78 5.94 28.61
CA LYS A 348 -22.71 6.06 27.48
C LYS A 348 -24.03 6.72 27.86
N ARG A 349 -24.55 6.45 29.06
CA ARG A 349 -25.76 7.11 29.57
C ARG A 349 -25.59 8.60 29.83
N LEU A 350 -24.42 9.02 30.32
CA LEU A 350 -24.09 10.44 30.46
C LEU A 350 -23.94 11.11 29.09
N GLN A 351 -23.33 10.44 28.11
CA GLN A 351 -23.15 10.95 26.74
C GLN A 351 -24.46 11.19 25.99
N THR A 352 -25.51 10.44 26.30
CA THR A 352 -26.84 10.56 25.68
C THR A 352 -27.71 11.67 26.28
N GLN A 353 -27.23 12.38 27.29
CA GLN A 353 -27.93 13.55 27.82
C GLN A 353 -27.76 14.74 26.86
N VAL A 354 -28.79 15.01 26.08
CA VAL A 354 -28.84 16.09 25.08
C VAL A 354 -29.79 17.19 25.54
N ARG A 355 -29.48 18.46 25.21
CA ARG A 355 -30.42 19.58 25.41
C ARG A 355 -31.44 19.65 24.26
N GLY A 356 -32.72 19.85 24.57
CA GLY A 356 -33.81 19.93 23.58
C GLY A 356 -34.44 18.58 23.22
N ASP A 357 -35.30 18.56 22.20
CA ASP A 357 -36.02 17.35 21.76
C ASP A 357 -35.06 16.37 21.07
N PHE A 358 -34.78 15.23 21.73
CA PHE A 358 -33.90 14.18 21.22
C PHE A 358 -34.66 12.85 21.17
N LYS A 359 -35.09 12.48 19.95
CA LYS A 359 -35.85 11.25 19.70
C LYS A 359 -34.91 10.05 19.53
N ALA A 360 -34.80 9.25 20.59
CA ALA A 360 -33.95 8.07 20.63
C ALA A 360 -34.69 6.80 20.17
N THR A 361 -33.94 5.84 19.61
CA THR A 361 -34.43 4.52 19.22
C THR A 361 -34.79 3.65 20.43
N VAL A 362 -34.16 3.90 21.58
CA VAL A 362 -34.45 3.22 22.85
C VAL A 362 -34.95 4.21 23.90
N ALA A 363 -35.73 3.72 24.86
CA ALA A 363 -36.17 4.52 25.99
C ALA A 363 -34.98 5.12 26.75
N LEU A 364 -34.95 6.44 26.92
CA LEU A 364 -33.99 7.13 27.79
C LEU A 364 -34.65 7.48 29.13
N ARG A 365 -33.83 7.67 30.17
CA ARG A 365 -34.34 8.11 31.47
C ARG A 365 -34.91 9.54 31.34
N PRO A 366 -36.16 9.80 31.76
CA PRO A 366 -36.78 11.13 31.62
C PRO A 366 -36.06 12.24 32.38
N ALA A 367 -35.45 11.90 33.52
CA ALA A 367 -34.68 12.85 34.32
C ALA A 367 -33.16 12.67 34.10
N PRO A 368 -32.39 13.76 33.95
CA PRO A 368 -30.95 13.69 33.71
C PRO A 368 -30.17 13.21 34.94
N TYR A 369 -28.98 12.63 34.71
CA TYR A 369 -28.05 12.31 35.78
C TYR A 369 -27.23 13.55 36.19
N ARG A 370 -26.90 13.63 37.48
CA ARG A 370 -26.11 14.73 38.07
C ARG A 370 -24.61 14.50 37.94
N GLY A 371 -24.16 13.27 37.73
CA GLY A 371 -22.75 12.92 37.57
C GLY A 371 -22.56 11.41 37.64
N PHE A 372 -21.31 10.96 37.63
CA PHE A 372 -20.94 9.54 37.59
C PHE A 372 -21.55 8.72 38.75
N PHE A 373 -21.36 9.16 40.00
CA PHE A 373 -21.86 8.43 41.17
C PHE A 373 -23.39 8.47 41.29
N ASP A 374 -24.03 9.56 40.87
CA ASP A 374 -25.49 9.66 40.81
C ASP A 374 -26.07 8.71 39.75
N ALA A 375 -25.41 8.60 38.60
CA ALA A 375 -25.77 7.62 37.58
C ALA A 375 -25.58 6.19 38.08
N LEU A 376 -24.44 5.87 38.69
CA LEU A 376 -24.19 4.55 39.30
C LEU A 376 -25.30 4.18 40.30
N TYR A 377 -25.61 5.08 41.23
CA TYR A 377 -26.64 4.88 42.25
C TYR A 377 -28.03 4.66 41.64
N LYS A 378 -28.44 5.51 40.69
CA LYS A 378 -29.74 5.42 40.03
C LYS A 378 -29.88 4.16 39.19
N ILE A 379 -28.85 3.76 38.44
CA ILE A 379 -28.88 2.51 37.66
C ILE A 379 -29.04 1.31 38.59
N MET A 380 -28.27 1.27 39.68
CA MET A 380 -28.35 0.16 40.65
C MET A 380 -29.71 0.08 41.38
N LYS A 381 -30.34 1.24 41.61
CA LYS A 381 -31.63 1.34 42.30
C LYS A 381 -32.83 1.11 41.38
N GLU A 382 -32.81 1.67 40.17
CA GLU A 382 -33.93 1.65 39.23
C GLU A 382 -33.95 0.38 38.36
N GLU A 383 -32.77 -0.21 38.08
CA GLU A 383 -32.61 -1.31 37.10
C GLU A 383 -31.84 -2.53 37.64
N GLY A 384 -31.54 -2.55 38.94
CA GLY A 384 -30.64 -3.52 39.55
C GLY A 384 -31.21 -4.93 39.73
N THR A 385 -32.52 -5.09 39.84
CA THR A 385 -33.18 -6.33 40.27
C THR A 385 -33.89 -7.06 39.11
N ARG A 386 -34.09 -8.38 39.27
CA ARG A 386 -34.74 -9.24 38.28
C ARG A 386 -36.27 -9.08 38.38
N ASN A 387 -36.93 -8.73 37.27
CA ASN A 387 -38.39 -8.83 37.15
C ASN A 387 -38.84 -10.25 37.49
N LYS A 388 -39.55 -10.44 38.61
CA LYS A 388 -40.45 -11.58 38.77
C LYS A 388 -41.66 -11.25 37.92
N ARG A 389 -41.84 -11.94 36.79
CA ARG A 389 -43.12 -11.96 36.08
C ARG A 389 -44.18 -12.43 37.08
N SER A 390 -44.98 -11.51 37.62
CA SER A 390 -46.26 -11.87 38.21
C SER A 390 -47.14 -12.23 37.03
N GLU A 391 -47.44 -13.52 36.87
CA GLU A 391 -48.44 -13.99 35.93
C GLU A 391 -49.77 -13.31 36.27
N SER A 392 -50.17 -12.31 35.48
CA SER A 392 -51.53 -11.81 35.48
C SER A 392 -52.41 -12.93 34.92
N LYS A 393 -53.19 -13.57 35.81
CA LYS A 393 -54.28 -14.48 35.42
C LYS A 393 -55.19 -13.78 34.39
N PRO A 394 -55.68 -14.49 33.37
CA PRO A 394 -56.63 -13.92 32.42
C PRO A 394 -57.93 -13.62 33.16
N VAL A 395 -58.40 -12.38 33.08
CA VAL A 395 -59.75 -12.00 33.51
C VAL A 395 -60.70 -12.56 32.45
N VAL A 396 -61.44 -13.61 32.84
CA VAL A 396 -62.59 -14.13 32.11
C VAL A 396 -63.67 -13.07 32.16
N MET A 397 -64.16 -12.69 30.98
CA MET A 397 -65.37 -11.91 30.82
C MET A 397 -66.53 -12.91 30.84
N ASP A 398 -67.33 -12.89 31.91
CA ASP A 398 -68.66 -13.49 31.85
C ASP A 398 -69.62 -12.70 32.74
N SER A 399 -70.86 -12.71 32.28
CA SER A 399 -71.92 -11.77 32.55
C SER A 399 -72.73 -12.03 33.82
N ASP A 400 -73.46 -10.99 34.20
CA ASP A 400 -74.78 -11.00 34.84
C ASP A 400 -74.94 -10.94 36.37
N SER A 401 -75.79 -9.96 36.72
CA SER A 401 -76.81 -9.91 37.79
C SER A 401 -76.41 -9.60 39.23
N GLU A 402 -76.55 -8.30 39.54
CA GLU A 402 -77.42 -7.68 40.55
C GLU A 402 -77.83 -8.40 41.85
N SER A 403 -77.77 -7.58 42.92
CA SER A 403 -78.72 -7.47 44.05
C SER A 403 -78.69 -8.57 45.10
N ASP A 404 -78.99 -8.35 46.37
CA ASP A 404 -79.12 -7.19 47.26
C ASP A 404 -79.34 -7.83 48.64
N ASP A 405 -79.05 -7.09 49.71
CA ASP A 405 -79.71 -7.21 51.02
C ASP A 405 -79.50 -8.54 51.81
N ASP A 406 -79.27 -8.60 53.12
CA ASP A 406 -79.75 -7.68 54.13
C ASP A 406 -79.18 -8.01 55.53
N LEU A 407 -79.15 -6.98 56.38
CA LEU A 407 -79.61 -6.99 57.79
C LEU A 407 -78.93 -7.88 58.89
N PHE A 408 -78.08 -7.19 59.68
CA PHE A 408 -78.00 -7.18 61.17
C PHE A 408 -77.46 -8.41 61.96
N PRO A 409 -77.02 -8.22 63.23
CA PRO A 409 -75.68 -7.76 63.60
C PRO A 409 -75.02 -8.80 64.55
N VAL A 410 -73.77 -8.61 65.00
CA VAL A 410 -73.30 -8.97 66.38
C VAL A 410 -71.77 -8.93 66.49
N ARG A 411 -71.33 -8.33 67.61
CA ARG A 411 -70.00 -8.35 68.26
C ARG A 411 -68.87 -7.50 67.68
N ARG A 412 -69.03 -6.19 67.96
CA ARG A 412 -67.94 -5.31 68.40
C ARG A 412 -67.16 -5.95 69.56
N ARG A 413 -65.84 -6.08 69.37
CA ARG A 413 -64.86 -5.95 70.46
C ARG A 413 -63.70 -5.09 69.95
N GLN A 414 -63.37 -4.10 70.77
CA GLN A 414 -62.37 -3.06 70.54
C GLN A 414 -60.97 -3.64 70.37
N GLN A 415 -60.18 -3.11 69.43
CA GLN A 415 -58.86 -2.53 69.75
C GLN A 415 -58.29 -1.67 68.60
N GLN A 416 -58.33 -0.37 68.84
CA GLN A 416 -57.33 0.66 68.52
C GLN A 416 -56.60 0.65 67.15
N LYS A 417 -56.95 1.66 66.35
CA LYS A 417 -55.99 2.46 65.58
C LYS A 417 -54.87 2.97 66.52
N LYS A 418 -53.62 2.63 66.19
CA LYS A 418 -52.43 3.44 66.45
C LYS A 418 -51.53 3.37 65.22
N SER A 419 -51.17 4.55 64.74
CA SER A 419 -50.13 4.82 63.76
C SER A 419 -48.73 4.50 64.33
N ALA A 420 -47.92 3.76 63.57
CA ALA A 420 -46.46 3.78 63.55
C ALA A 420 -46.02 3.03 62.27
N THR A 421 -45.69 3.72 61.17
CA THR A 421 -44.30 3.99 60.73
C THR A 421 -43.33 2.80 60.84
N GLY A 422 -42.77 2.40 59.69
CA GLY A 422 -41.67 1.44 59.56
C GLY A 422 -42.15 0.13 58.92
N GLY A 423 -41.87 -0.20 57.67
CA GLY A 423 -40.57 -0.08 57.02
C GLY A 423 -40.11 -1.50 56.70
N ALA A 424 -40.56 -2.05 55.58
CA ALA A 424 -39.95 -3.22 54.94
C ALA A 424 -39.69 -2.86 53.48
N THR A 425 -38.91 -1.78 53.30
CA THR A 425 -38.11 -1.53 52.11
C THR A 425 -37.09 -2.67 52.01
N ALA A 426 -37.50 -3.81 51.46
CA ALA A 426 -36.55 -4.80 50.98
C ALA A 426 -35.78 -4.13 49.85
N SER A 427 -34.54 -3.78 50.15
CA SER A 427 -33.65 -2.96 49.33
C SER A 427 -33.54 -3.53 47.91
N ALA A 428 -34.21 -2.89 46.95
CA ALA A 428 -34.09 -3.14 45.52
C ALA A 428 -32.74 -2.62 45.00
N TRP A 429 -31.65 -3.22 45.46
CA TRP A 429 -30.30 -2.91 45.02
C TRP A 429 -29.80 -4.08 44.21
N GLY A 430 -29.31 -3.81 43.01
CA GLY A 430 -28.61 -4.82 42.24
C GLY A 430 -27.74 -4.21 41.15
N ILE A 431 -26.87 -5.05 40.59
CA ILE A 431 -25.84 -4.60 39.64
C ILE A 431 -26.21 -4.90 38.18
N ARG A 432 -27.32 -5.59 37.92
CA ARG A 432 -27.67 -6.10 36.58
C ARG A 432 -27.74 -4.99 35.52
N GLY A 433 -28.30 -3.84 35.85
CA GLY A 433 -28.36 -2.68 34.95
C GLY A 433 -26.99 -2.20 34.45
N LEU A 434 -25.91 -2.42 35.20
CA LEU A 434 -24.54 -2.03 34.85
C LEU A 434 -23.85 -2.98 33.86
N TYR A 435 -24.40 -4.19 33.68
CA TYR A 435 -23.82 -5.23 32.82
C TYR A 435 -24.69 -5.52 31.58
N ARG A 436 -25.57 -4.58 31.21
CA ARG A 436 -26.31 -4.66 29.94
C ARG A 436 -25.31 -4.65 28.78
N GLY A 437 -25.44 -5.62 27.87
CA GLY A 437 -24.48 -5.81 26.78
C GLY A 437 -23.31 -6.77 27.08
N PHE A 438 -23.23 -7.36 28.28
CA PHE A 438 -22.19 -8.35 28.61
C PHE A 438 -22.19 -9.53 27.63
N THR A 439 -23.37 -10.09 27.30
CA THR A 439 -23.49 -11.22 26.38
C THR A 439 -23.02 -10.88 24.96
N MET A 440 -23.28 -9.65 24.49
CA MET A 440 -22.78 -9.16 23.19
C MET A 440 -21.25 -9.07 23.17
N GLN A 441 -20.65 -8.46 24.19
CA GLN A 441 -19.20 -8.27 24.27
C GLN A 441 -18.46 -9.60 24.55
N MET A 442 -19.04 -10.49 25.36
CA MET A 442 -18.50 -11.83 25.58
C MET A 442 -18.49 -12.66 24.28
N MET A 443 -19.56 -12.61 23.49
CA MET A 443 -19.59 -13.29 22.19
C MET A 443 -18.55 -12.73 21.22
N ALA A 444 -18.30 -11.42 21.24
CA ALA A 444 -17.22 -10.81 20.46
C ALA A 444 -15.84 -11.36 20.88
N ASN A 445 -15.56 -11.45 22.19
CA ASN A 445 -14.31 -12.04 22.69
C ASN A 445 -14.17 -13.53 22.34
N VAL A 446 -15.28 -14.29 22.41
CA VAL A 446 -15.29 -15.72 22.00
C VAL A 446 -15.04 -15.85 20.50
N MET A 447 -15.59 -14.98 19.66
CA MET A 447 -15.30 -14.97 18.22
C MET A 447 -13.83 -14.68 17.94
N VAL A 448 -13.21 -13.73 18.64
CA VAL A 448 -11.77 -13.46 18.54
C VAL A 448 -10.96 -14.68 18.96
N PHE A 449 -11.32 -15.34 20.07
CA PHE A 449 -10.68 -16.58 20.49
C PHE A 449 -10.83 -17.72 19.48
N VAL A 450 -12.03 -17.93 18.92
CA VAL A 450 -12.27 -18.93 17.87
C VAL A 450 -11.44 -18.61 16.62
N PHE A 451 -11.36 -17.34 16.23
CA PHE A 451 -10.53 -16.89 15.12
C PHE A 451 -9.03 -17.12 15.41
N HIS A 452 -8.55 -16.80 16.62
CA HIS A 452 -7.17 -17.02 17.03
C HIS A 452 -6.83 -18.51 17.18
N THR A 453 -7.77 -19.35 17.59
CA THR A 453 -7.56 -20.81 17.69
C THR A 453 -7.64 -21.50 16.34
N MET A 454 -8.52 -21.06 15.44
CA MET A 454 -8.55 -21.54 14.05
C MET A 454 -7.27 -21.13 13.31
N ASN A 455 -6.84 -19.87 13.44
CA ASN A 455 -5.61 -19.39 12.83
C ASN A 455 -4.33 -19.88 13.55
N GLY A 456 -4.44 -20.19 14.84
CA GLY A 456 -3.34 -20.68 15.69
C GLY A 456 -3.13 -22.20 15.66
N ILE A 457 -4.05 -22.95 15.04
CA ILE A 457 -3.85 -24.37 14.66
C ILE A 457 -3.32 -24.48 13.22
N GLU A 458 -3.39 -23.41 12.43
CA GLU A 458 -2.75 -23.27 11.11
C GLU A 458 -1.50 -22.38 11.18
N GLY A 459 -0.53 -22.80 12.00
CA GLY A 459 0.87 -22.36 11.87
C GLY A 459 1.55 -22.95 10.62
N LYS A 460 0.90 -22.79 9.46
CA LYS A 460 1.35 -22.99 8.06
C LYS A 460 0.08 -23.05 7.21
N LYS A 461 -0.10 -22.04 6.34
CA LYS A 461 -1.25 -21.76 5.45
C LYS A 461 -2.37 -20.93 6.07
N ASN A 462 -2.30 -19.60 5.92
CA ASN A 462 -3.38 -18.78 5.36
C ASN A 462 -3.00 -17.30 5.32
N ARG A 463 -2.17 -16.92 4.33
CA ARG A 463 -2.28 -15.60 3.69
C ARG A 463 -3.42 -15.73 2.68
N PHE A 464 -4.56 -15.11 3.00
CA PHE A 464 -5.66 -14.70 2.12
C PHE A 464 -5.77 -15.43 0.77
N ILE A 465 -6.57 -16.49 0.74
CA ILE A 465 -7.11 -17.07 -0.49
C ILE A 465 -8.45 -16.40 -0.81
N PHE A 466 -8.47 -15.50 -1.79
CA PHE A 466 -9.48 -15.58 -2.85
C PHE A 466 -8.80 -16.35 -4.00
N SER A 467 -8.98 -17.66 -3.99
CA SER A 467 -8.82 -18.52 -5.17
C SER A 467 -9.46 -19.86 -4.84
N ALA A 468 -10.68 -20.04 -5.32
CA ALA A 468 -11.19 -21.37 -5.55
C ALA A 468 -10.34 -21.97 -6.66
N ASP A 469 -9.43 -22.90 -6.34
CA ASP A 469 -9.17 -24.04 -7.20
C ASP A 469 -8.25 -25.11 -6.57
N ILE A 470 -8.68 -26.35 -6.77
CA ILE A 470 -7.88 -27.59 -6.81
C ILE A 470 -7.57 -28.27 -5.46
N THR A 471 -8.57 -29.04 -5.04
CA THR A 471 -8.42 -30.40 -4.51
C THR A 471 -7.62 -31.27 -5.48
N GLN A 472 -6.29 -31.29 -5.38
CA GLN A 472 -5.40 -32.40 -5.81
C GLN A 472 -3.94 -31.97 -5.60
N LYS A 473 -3.17 -32.79 -4.86
CA LYS A 473 -1.73 -33.08 -5.04
C LYS A 473 -1.18 -33.74 -3.77
N VAL A 474 -1.50 -35.02 -3.58
CA VAL A 474 -0.50 -35.98 -3.09
C VAL A 474 0.22 -36.42 -4.37
N LEU A 475 1.29 -35.70 -4.74
CA LEU A 475 2.18 -36.15 -5.80
C LEU A 475 3.29 -36.95 -5.14
N HIS A 476 3.62 -38.08 -5.75
CA HIS A 476 4.81 -38.85 -5.42
C HIS A 476 6.04 -37.94 -5.50
N GLU A 477 6.58 -37.55 -4.35
CA GLU A 477 7.89 -36.89 -4.26
C GLU A 477 8.96 -37.87 -4.76
N LYS A 478 9.77 -37.44 -5.73
CA LYS A 478 10.89 -38.22 -6.24
C LYS A 478 12.20 -37.64 -5.73
N ASP A 479 13.09 -38.54 -5.31
CA ASP A 479 14.42 -38.28 -4.75
C ASP A 479 15.49 -38.38 -5.85
N THR A 480 15.38 -37.54 -6.89
CA THR A 480 16.35 -37.52 -7.98
C THR A 480 17.25 -36.29 -7.85
N PRO A 481 18.58 -36.48 -7.75
CA PRO A 481 19.51 -35.36 -7.70
C PRO A 481 19.45 -34.55 -9.00
N ILE A 482 19.59 -33.24 -8.89
CA ILE A 482 19.56 -32.29 -10.00
C ILE A 482 21.00 -32.06 -10.44
N ILE A 483 21.44 -32.80 -11.46
CA ILE A 483 22.76 -32.61 -12.06
C ILE A 483 22.54 -32.15 -13.49
N LYS A 484 22.79 -30.86 -13.76
CA LYS A 484 22.50 -30.23 -15.06
C LYS A 484 23.64 -29.35 -15.54
N SER A 485 23.74 -29.22 -16.86
CA SER A 485 24.75 -28.43 -17.56
C SER A 485 24.08 -27.50 -18.57
N VAL A 486 24.46 -26.22 -18.56
CA VAL A 486 23.86 -25.19 -19.43
C VAL A 486 24.93 -24.47 -20.24
N ALA A 487 24.74 -24.39 -21.55
CA ALA A 487 25.52 -23.50 -22.42
C ALA A 487 24.84 -22.15 -22.54
N ILE A 488 25.57 -21.08 -22.24
CA ILE A 488 25.11 -19.69 -22.37
C ILE A 488 25.93 -19.04 -23.48
N ILE A 489 25.28 -18.72 -24.60
CA ILE A 489 25.94 -18.18 -25.80
C ILE A 489 25.78 -16.66 -25.81
N GLY A 490 26.84 -15.96 -25.40
CA GLY A 490 26.93 -14.50 -25.31
C GLY A 490 27.20 -14.03 -23.88
N GLY A 491 28.30 -13.29 -23.69
CA GLY A 491 28.75 -12.73 -22.41
C GLY A 491 28.28 -11.30 -22.15
N GLY A 492 27.08 -10.94 -22.63
CA GLY A 492 26.43 -9.66 -22.37
C GLY A 492 25.51 -9.69 -21.14
N ALA A 493 24.75 -8.61 -20.94
CA ALA A 493 23.88 -8.41 -19.77
C ALA A 493 22.93 -9.59 -19.47
N SER A 494 22.26 -10.15 -20.49
CA SER A 494 21.35 -11.28 -20.31
C SER A 494 22.07 -12.60 -20.05
N GLY A 495 23.20 -12.85 -20.74
CA GLY A 495 23.95 -14.10 -20.58
C GLY A 495 24.63 -14.21 -19.21
N THR A 496 25.37 -13.18 -18.80
CA THR A 496 26.08 -13.20 -17.50
C THR A 496 25.10 -13.21 -16.33
N SER A 497 23.98 -12.48 -16.43
CA SER A 497 22.94 -12.51 -15.39
C SER A 497 22.20 -13.84 -15.34
N THR A 498 21.90 -14.49 -16.48
CA THR A 498 21.33 -15.86 -16.48
C THR A 498 22.20 -16.82 -15.67
N ALA A 499 23.52 -16.79 -15.91
CA ALA A 499 24.46 -17.63 -15.18
C ALA A 499 24.39 -17.37 -13.66
N PHE A 500 24.34 -16.10 -13.26
CA PHE A 500 24.23 -15.70 -11.86
C PHE A 500 22.91 -16.11 -11.20
N TRP A 501 21.78 -15.99 -11.92
CA TRP A 501 20.49 -16.43 -11.39
C TRP A 501 20.44 -17.93 -11.22
N LEU A 502 20.96 -18.70 -12.18
CA LEU A 502 21.05 -20.15 -12.07
C LEU A 502 21.88 -20.58 -10.86
N SER A 503 23.05 -19.97 -10.63
CA SER A 503 23.90 -20.32 -9.49
C SER A 503 23.25 -20.00 -8.14
N ASN A 504 22.46 -18.92 -8.05
CA ASN A 504 21.80 -18.54 -6.81
C ASN A 504 20.57 -19.39 -6.49
N VAL A 505 19.82 -19.78 -7.52
CA VAL A 505 18.61 -20.60 -7.38
C VAL A 505 18.95 -22.08 -7.17
N PHE A 506 20.10 -22.52 -7.70
CA PHE A 506 20.63 -23.87 -7.51
C PHE A 506 21.97 -23.83 -6.77
N PRO A 507 21.98 -23.49 -5.47
CA PRO A 507 23.20 -23.54 -4.68
C PRO A 507 23.74 -24.97 -4.65
N GLU A 508 25.06 -25.12 -4.80
CA GLU A 508 25.70 -26.43 -4.84
C GLU A 508 25.49 -27.18 -3.51
N ASP A 509 24.95 -28.40 -3.62
CA ASP A 509 24.75 -29.35 -2.52
C ASP A 509 25.01 -30.78 -3.03
N GLU A 510 25.01 -31.79 -2.15
CA GLU A 510 25.22 -33.19 -2.52
C GLU A 510 24.25 -33.68 -3.61
N ASN A 511 23.03 -33.13 -3.63
CA ASN A 511 21.96 -33.51 -4.55
C ASN A 511 21.64 -32.46 -5.63
N VAL A 512 22.33 -31.31 -5.66
CA VAL A 512 22.10 -30.23 -6.64
C VAL A 512 23.45 -29.73 -7.17
N ARG A 513 23.68 -29.93 -8.47
CA ARG A 513 24.86 -29.46 -9.19
C ARG A 513 24.46 -28.93 -10.57
N VAL A 514 24.38 -27.62 -10.69
CA VAL A 514 24.10 -26.94 -11.97
C VAL A 514 25.35 -26.22 -12.43
N THR A 515 25.91 -26.67 -13.57
CA THR A 515 27.12 -26.07 -14.16
C THR A 515 26.74 -25.23 -15.36
N SER A 516 27.28 -24.00 -15.43
CA SER A 516 27.04 -23.09 -16.56
C SER A 516 28.35 -22.81 -17.28
N THR A 517 28.32 -22.76 -18.61
CA THR A 517 29.46 -22.34 -19.44
C THR A 517 29.05 -21.16 -20.30
N ILE A 518 29.77 -20.04 -20.20
CA ILE A 518 29.55 -18.83 -20.99
C ILE A 518 30.53 -18.82 -22.17
N PHE A 519 29.98 -18.85 -23.37
CA PHE A 519 30.72 -18.69 -24.63
C PHE A 519 30.62 -17.25 -25.10
N GLU A 520 31.75 -16.56 -25.21
CA GLU A 520 31.81 -15.18 -25.70
C GLU A 520 32.82 -15.08 -26.85
N ARG A 521 32.37 -14.52 -27.98
CA ARG A 521 33.21 -14.37 -29.18
C ARG A 521 34.34 -13.35 -29.00
N ASN A 522 34.13 -12.37 -28.12
CA ASN A 522 35.10 -11.34 -27.82
C ASN A 522 36.03 -11.76 -26.67
N MET A 523 37.13 -11.02 -26.50
CA MET A 523 38.07 -11.21 -25.38
C MET A 523 37.61 -10.50 -24.09
N TYR A 524 36.35 -10.06 -24.02
CA TYR A 524 35.82 -9.27 -22.91
C TYR A 524 34.33 -9.56 -22.67
N LEU A 525 33.84 -9.25 -21.47
CA LEU A 525 32.42 -9.36 -21.07
C LEU A 525 31.70 -8.00 -21.07
N GLY A 526 30.37 -8.03 -21.11
CA GLY A 526 29.51 -6.84 -21.06
C GLY A 526 28.84 -6.49 -22.39
N GLY A 527 29.26 -7.12 -23.48
CA GLY A 527 28.61 -7.00 -24.79
C GLY A 527 28.64 -5.56 -25.33
N ARG A 528 27.47 -4.90 -25.34
CA ARG A 528 27.29 -3.50 -25.78
C ARG A 528 27.54 -2.48 -24.66
N SER A 529 27.83 -2.93 -23.45
CA SER A 529 28.40 -2.11 -22.39
C SER A 529 29.90 -2.35 -22.37
N THR A 530 30.68 -1.32 -22.70
CA THR A 530 32.15 -1.40 -22.81
C THR A 530 32.72 0.00 -22.88
N THR A 531 33.96 0.16 -22.46
CA THR A 531 34.64 1.45 -22.38
C THR A 531 35.89 1.51 -23.26
N VAL A 532 36.35 2.74 -23.53
CA VAL A 532 37.64 3.01 -24.15
C VAL A 532 38.38 4.07 -23.35
N ALA A 533 39.71 3.95 -23.28
CA ALA A 533 40.56 4.95 -22.64
C ALA A 533 40.64 6.21 -23.51
N ILE A 534 40.54 7.38 -22.88
CA ILE A 534 40.67 8.66 -23.58
C ILE A 534 42.10 8.79 -24.10
N LYS A 535 42.26 9.05 -25.40
CA LYS A 535 43.58 9.13 -26.07
C LYS A 535 44.45 7.88 -25.85
N ASP A 536 43.81 6.71 -25.67
CA ASP A 536 44.48 5.46 -25.37
C ASP A 536 45.31 5.48 -24.05
N ASP A 537 45.01 6.45 -23.17
CA ASP A 537 45.64 6.61 -21.85
C ASP A 537 44.58 6.47 -20.72
N PRO A 538 44.58 5.34 -19.98
CA PRO A 538 43.64 5.13 -18.87
C PRO A 538 43.74 6.20 -17.77
N GLY A 539 44.89 6.88 -17.62
CA GLY A 539 45.08 7.95 -16.66
C GLY A 539 44.21 9.19 -16.92
N LEU A 540 43.78 9.37 -18.18
CA LEU A 540 42.86 10.45 -18.56
C LEU A 540 41.39 10.09 -18.30
N GLY A 541 41.11 8.81 -18.01
CA GLY A 541 39.78 8.28 -17.73
C GLY A 541 39.24 7.37 -18.83
N MET A 542 38.15 6.67 -18.49
CA MET A 542 37.45 5.73 -19.37
C MET A 542 36.11 6.31 -19.83
N ILE A 543 35.73 6.09 -21.09
CA ILE A 543 34.45 6.54 -21.65
C ILE A 543 33.65 5.35 -22.14
N GLU A 544 32.36 5.30 -21.76
CA GLU A 544 31.40 4.34 -22.27
C GLU A 544 31.20 4.49 -23.79
N LEU A 545 31.38 3.40 -24.53
CA LEU A 545 31.11 3.33 -25.98
C LEU A 545 29.66 3.00 -26.30
N GLY A 546 28.92 2.41 -25.37
CA GLY A 546 27.54 1.98 -25.57
C GLY A 546 26.67 2.36 -24.39
N ALA A 547 26.04 1.38 -23.75
CA ALA A 547 25.08 1.56 -22.65
C ALA A 547 25.62 2.45 -21.51
N SER A 548 25.42 3.76 -21.65
CA SER A 548 26.17 4.77 -20.88
C SER A 548 25.55 5.06 -19.54
N ILE A 549 24.26 4.80 -19.38
CA ILE A 549 23.46 5.22 -18.23
C ILE A 549 22.44 4.15 -17.83
N PHE A 550 22.03 4.18 -16.57
CA PHE A 550 20.82 3.55 -16.06
C PHE A 550 20.15 4.48 -15.02
N VAL A 551 18.92 4.18 -14.63
CA VAL A 551 18.10 5.02 -13.74
C VAL A 551 17.76 4.30 -12.45
N GLU A 552 17.32 5.02 -11.40
CA GLU A 552 16.93 4.42 -10.11
C GLU A 552 15.81 3.38 -10.23
N ALA A 553 14.97 3.50 -11.26
CA ALA A 553 13.92 2.55 -11.58
C ALA A 553 14.45 1.16 -12.01
N ASN A 554 15.74 1.05 -12.38
CA ASN A 554 16.39 -0.20 -12.78
C ASN A 554 16.81 -1.01 -11.56
N LYS A 555 15.87 -1.77 -10.97
CA LYS A 555 16.07 -2.45 -9.68
C LYS A 555 17.20 -3.47 -9.71
N ASN A 556 17.38 -4.24 -10.80
CA ASN A 556 18.44 -5.25 -10.80
C ASN A 556 19.82 -4.61 -10.90
N LEU A 557 19.99 -3.58 -11.75
CA LEU A 557 21.27 -2.87 -11.84
C LEU A 557 21.61 -2.12 -10.54
N MET A 558 20.64 -1.41 -9.95
CA MET A 558 20.85 -0.71 -8.66
C MET A 558 21.21 -1.68 -7.53
N LYS A 559 20.49 -2.81 -7.42
CA LYS A 559 20.79 -3.85 -6.43
C LYS A 559 22.10 -4.56 -6.72
N ALA A 560 22.49 -4.71 -7.99
CA ALA A 560 23.78 -5.26 -8.38
C ALA A 560 24.91 -4.34 -7.92
N THR A 561 24.82 -3.04 -8.18
CA THR A 561 25.87 -2.10 -7.76
C THR A 561 26.03 -2.06 -6.25
N GLU A 562 24.93 -2.10 -5.50
CA GLU A 562 24.94 -2.18 -4.03
C GLU A 562 25.59 -3.49 -3.54
N ARG A 563 25.10 -4.66 -3.98
CA ARG A 563 25.63 -5.97 -3.52
C ARG A 563 27.05 -6.25 -3.98
N PHE A 564 27.45 -5.72 -5.12
CA PHE A 564 28.77 -5.94 -5.68
C PHE A 564 29.79 -4.93 -5.16
N GLY A 565 29.35 -3.89 -4.43
CA GLY A 565 30.22 -2.83 -3.92
C GLY A 565 30.81 -1.99 -5.04
N LEU A 566 30.03 -1.74 -6.10
CA LEU A 566 30.44 -0.90 -7.23
C LEU A 566 30.04 0.55 -6.96
N GLU A 567 31.00 1.45 -7.07
CA GLU A 567 30.79 2.88 -6.85
C GLU A 567 29.97 3.49 -7.99
N LEU A 568 28.95 4.27 -7.62
CA LEU A 568 28.06 4.95 -8.54
C LEU A 568 28.52 6.39 -8.76
N THR A 569 28.61 6.78 -10.02
CA THR A 569 28.79 8.17 -10.44
C THR A 569 27.49 8.72 -10.99
N ARG A 570 27.06 9.87 -10.48
CA ARG A 570 25.90 10.60 -11.00
C ARG A 570 26.32 11.47 -12.18
N LEU A 571 25.83 11.17 -13.38
CA LEU A 571 26.23 11.91 -14.59
C LEU A 571 25.67 13.34 -14.65
N THR A 572 24.58 13.63 -13.94
CA THR A 572 24.09 15.01 -13.79
C THR A 572 25.07 15.91 -13.03
N ALA A 573 25.97 15.36 -12.22
CA ALA A 573 27.00 16.13 -11.51
C ALA A 573 28.24 16.44 -12.39
N LEU A 574 28.46 15.73 -13.50
CA LEU A 574 29.51 16.09 -14.46
C LEU A 574 29.17 17.40 -15.21
N ALA A 575 27.88 17.75 -15.30
CA ALA A 575 27.45 19.06 -15.75
C ALA A 575 27.71 20.17 -14.71
N ASP A 576 27.79 19.82 -13.42
CA ASP A 576 28.12 20.77 -12.34
C ASP A 576 29.63 21.07 -12.26
N GLU A 577 30.50 20.16 -12.71
CA GLU A 577 31.94 20.40 -12.88
C GLU A 577 32.27 21.23 -14.13
N VAL A 578 31.46 21.13 -15.18
CA VAL A 578 31.59 21.94 -16.41
C VAL A 578 30.86 23.27 -16.23
N GLU A 579 31.54 24.24 -15.61
CA GLU A 579 31.17 25.66 -15.45
C GLU A 579 29.66 25.97 -15.40
N SER A 580 29.18 26.36 -14.21
CA SER A 580 27.79 26.69 -13.83
C SER A 580 27.06 27.79 -14.62
N THR A 581 27.50 28.13 -15.83
CA THR A 581 26.95 29.18 -16.71
C THR A 581 26.34 28.65 -18.01
N ARG A 582 26.64 27.41 -18.44
CA ARG A 582 26.14 26.86 -19.71
C ARG A 582 24.77 26.18 -19.55
N PRO A 583 23.88 26.25 -20.57
CA PRO A 583 22.67 25.43 -20.60
C PRO A 583 23.01 23.93 -20.60
N GLY A 584 22.20 23.11 -19.93
CA GLY A 584 22.41 21.66 -19.85
C GLY A 584 22.01 20.98 -21.17
N LEU A 585 20.71 20.84 -21.41
CA LEU A 585 20.13 20.29 -22.64
C LEU A 585 19.78 21.40 -23.63
N GLY A 586 20.10 21.21 -24.91
CA GLY A 586 19.64 22.02 -26.03
C GLY A 586 19.07 21.17 -27.17
N VAL A 587 17.89 21.53 -27.65
CA VAL A 587 17.24 20.88 -28.81
C VAL A 587 17.46 21.74 -30.04
N TRP A 588 18.20 21.22 -31.02
CA TRP A 588 18.65 21.98 -32.20
C TRP A 588 17.96 21.48 -33.47
N ASP A 589 17.44 22.39 -34.28
CA ASP A 589 16.73 22.05 -35.53
C ASP A 589 17.54 22.25 -36.81
N GLY A 590 18.82 22.59 -36.68
CA GLY A 590 19.70 22.92 -37.82
C GLY A 590 19.95 24.42 -37.96
N GLU A 591 19.06 25.26 -37.44
CA GLU A 591 19.20 26.72 -37.52
C GLU A 591 19.21 27.41 -36.15
N GLU A 592 18.33 26.98 -35.24
CA GLU A 592 18.10 27.56 -33.93
C GLU A 592 17.85 26.47 -32.85
N PHE A 593 17.94 26.86 -31.58
CA PHE A 593 17.57 25.98 -30.47
C PHE A 593 16.09 26.19 -30.12
N VAL A 594 15.26 25.18 -30.37
CA VAL A 594 13.81 25.25 -30.14
C VAL A 594 13.44 25.08 -28.65
N PHE A 595 14.33 24.45 -27.88
CA PHE A 595 14.22 24.28 -26.43
C PHE A 595 15.61 24.23 -25.79
N GLU A 596 15.78 24.89 -24.64
CA GLU A 596 17.02 24.90 -23.86
C GLU A 596 16.68 24.83 -22.37
N GLU A 597 17.37 23.95 -21.65
CA GLU A 597 17.28 23.86 -20.20
C GLU A 597 18.28 24.82 -19.56
N THR A 598 17.78 25.82 -18.82
CA THR A 598 18.61 26.81 -18.11
C THR A 598 18.76 26.50 -16.61
N GLY A 599 18.19 25.39 -16.14
CA GLY A 599 18.26 24.95 -14.75
C GLY A 599 17.44 25.81 -13.77
N SER A 600 16.52 26.64 -14.28
CA SER A 600 15.79 27.62 -13.48
C SER A 600 14.31 27.26 -13.33
N TYR A 601 13.68 27.73 -12.24
CA TYR A 601 12.21 27.65 -12.05
C TYR A 601 11.42 28.23 -13.24
N TRP A 602 12.03 29.16 -13.97
CA TRP A 602 11.49 29.75 -15.20
C TRP A 602 11.29 28.77 -16.34
N ASP A 603 12.03 27.66 -16.38
CA ASP A 603 11.88 26.64 -17.42
C ASP A 603 10.55 25.89 -17.29
N SER A 604 10.10 25.66 -16.06
CA SER A 604 8.78 25.09 -15.79
C SER A 604 7.64 26.05 -16.21
N MET A 605 7.82 27.36 -16.02
CA MET A 605 6.83 28.36 -16.45
C MET A 605 6.81 28.53 -17.98
N LYS A 606 7.98 28.54 -18.64
CA LYS A 606 8.08 28.55 -20.11
C LYS A 606 7.46 27.30 -20.72
N ALA A 607 7.71 26.13 -20.14
CA ALA A 607 7.11 24.87 -20.56
C ALA A 607 5.58 24.89 -20.40
N LEU A 608 5.05 25.42 -19.29
CA LEU A 608 3.61 25.57 -19.09
C LEU A 608 2.99 26.55 -20.09
N TRP A 609 3.68 27.64 -20.43
CA TRP A 609 3.19 28.63 -21.40
C TRP A 609 3.22 28.11 -22.85
N ARG A 610 4.29 27.41 -23.24
CA ARG A 610 4.48 26.88 -24.61
C ARG A 610 3.67 25.61 -24.86
N TYR A 611 3.63 24.70 -23.89
CA TYR A 611 3.04 23.37 -24.05
C TYR A 611 1.70 23.18 -23.30
N GLY A 612 1.29 24.16 -22.49
CA GLY A 612 0.08 24.05 -21.66
C GLY A 612 0.20 22.96 -20.59
N PHE A 613 -0.92 22.34 -20.23
CA PHE A 613 -0.99 21.27 -19.22
C PHE A 613 -0.58 19.88 -19.75
N THR A 614 -0.17 19.78 -21.01
CA THR A 614 0.23 18.52 -21.66
C THR A 614 1.35 17.76 -20.92
N PRO A 615 2.43 18.40 -20.42
CA PRO A 615 3.48 17.69 -19.69
C PRO A 615 2.97 16.94 -18.45
N LEU A 616 2.02 17.52 -17.71
CA LEU A 616 1.43 16.89 -16.52
C LEU A 616 0.56 15.69 -16.88
N ARG A 617 -0.20 15.76 -17.98
CA ARG A 617 -1.00 14.62 -18.49
C ARG A 617 -0.11 13.47 -18.93
N PHE A 618 0.95 13.78 -19.68
CA PHE A 618 1.94 12.79 -20.09
C PHE A 618 2.59 12.12 -18.87
N GLN A 619 3.07 12.90 -17.90
CA GLN A 619 3.73 12.38 -16.71
C GLN A 619 2.81 11.48 -15.86
N SER A 620 1.52 11.80 -15.77
CA SER A 620 0.55 10.93 -15.09
C SER A 620 0.42 9.58 -15.79
N THR A 621 0.37 9.58 -17.12
CA THR A 621 0.25 8.37 -17.93
C THR A 621 1.52 7.52 -17.86
N GLN A 622 2.68 8.17 -18.04
CA GLN A 622 4.01 7.56 -17.89
C GLN A 622 4.15 6.85 -16.55
N LYS A 623 3.82 7.52 -15.43
CA LYS A 623 3.87 6.92 -14.09
C LYS A 623 3.01 5.65 -13.97
N SER A 624 1.86 5.62 -14.64
CA SER A 624 1.01 4.42 -14.66
C SER A 624 1.64 3.29 -15.47
N VAL A 625 2.26 3.60 -16.61
CA VAL A 625 2.97 2.61 -17.45
C VAL A 625 4.18 2.05 -16.71
N VAL A 626 5.01 2.91 -16.13
CA VAL A 626 6.20 2.51 -15.36
C VAL A 626 5.81 1.68 -14.14
N LYS A 627 4.73 2.04 -13.44
CA LYS A 627 4.23 1.24 -12.33
C LYS A 627 3.87 -0.19 -12.76
N LYS A 628 3.15 -0.35 -13.86
CA LYS A 628 2.83 -1.68 -14.42
C LYS A 628 4.10 -2.41 -14.87
N PHE A 629 5.04 -1.69 -15.50
CA PHE A 629 6.34 -2.26 -15.87
C PHE A 629 7.10 -2.83 -14.66
N MET A 630 6.97 -2.24 -13.47
CA MET A 630 7.59 -2.76 -12.25
C MET A 630 7.06 -4.12 -11.80
N ASP A 631 5.87 -4.54 -12.26
CA ASP A 631 5.31 -5.84 -11.93
C ASP A 631 6.13 -7.00 -12.58
N LEU A 632 6.95 -6.70 -13.60
CA LEU A 632 7.85 -7.67 -14.23
C LEU A 632 8.88 -8.28 -13.27
N TYR A 633 9.31 -7.54 -12.25
CA TYR A 633 10.31 -8.02 -11.28
C TYR A 633 9.76 -9.10 -10.34
N ASP A 634 8.44 -9.07 -10.11
CA ASP A 634 7.72 -9.88 -9.14
C ASP A 634 6.99 -11.06 -9.80
N THR A 635 7.33 -11.39 -11.06
CA THR A 635 6.75 -12.51 -11.80
C THR A 635 7.09 -13.85 -11.13
N GLU A 636 6.04 -14.58 -10.73
CA GLU A 636 6.16 -15.90 -10.08
C GLU A 636 6.55 -17.00 -11.08
N HIS A 637 6.10 -16.89 -12.33
CA HIS A 637 6.29 -17.89 -13.38
C HIS A 637 7.10 -17.37 -14.57
N GLY A 638 7.82 -18.30 -15.22
CA GLY A 638 8.54 -18.03 -16.46
C GLY A 638 7.57 -17.81 -17.62
N PHE A 639 7.96 -16.97 -18.58
CA PHE A 639 7.20 -16.77 -19.82
C PHE A 639 7.98 -17.24 -21.05
N GLU A 640 7.33 -18.05 -21.89
CA GLU A 640 7.88 -18.51 -23.17
C GLU A 640 7.59 -17.56 -24.34
N ASN A 641 6.62 -16.66 -24.17
CA ASN A 641 6.13 -15.76 -25.23
C ASN A 641 5.95 -14.33 -24.70
N ILE A 642 6.46 -13.34 -25.43
CA ILE A 642 6.41 -11.92 -25.06
C ILE A 642 4.97 -11.42 -25.02
N GLN A 643 4.10 -11.92 -25.90
CA GLN A 643 2.69 -11.56 -26.01
C GLN A 643 1.92 -11.85 -24.71
N LYS A 644 2.31 -12.89 -23.94
CA LYS A 644 1.72 -13.17 -22.63
C LYS A 644 1.98 -12.02 -21.65
N ILE A 645 3.20 -11.48 -21.67
CA ILE A 645 3.60 -10.34 -20.84
C ILE A 645 2.94 -9.05 -21.30
N VAL A 646 2.85 -8.82 -22.61
CA VAL A 646 2.15 -7.65 -23.16
C VAL A 646 0.69 -7.63 -22.68
N LYS A 647 0.01 -8.79 -22.74
CA LYS A 647 -1.36 -8.95 -22.26
C LYS A 647 -1.49 -8.79 -20.74
N SER A 648 -0.59 -9.37 -19.95
CA SER A 648 -0.63 -9.25 -18.49
C SER A 648 -0.43 -7.80 -18.02
N LEU A 649 0.43 -7.04 -18.71
CA LEU A 649 0.68 -5.62 -18.42
C LEU A 649 -0.38 -4.68 -19.02
N GLN A 650 -1.22 -5.18 -19.94
CA GLN A 650 -2.17 -4.39 -20.73
C GLN A 650 -1.46 -3.32 -21.58
N PHE A 651 -0.39 -3.72 -22.27
CA PHE A 651 0.48 -2.83 -23.06
C PHE A 651 0.22 -2.92 -24.58
N GLU A 652 -0.86 -3.58 -25.01
CA GLU A 652 -1.18 -3.76 -26.43
C GLU A 652 -1.27 -2.42 -27.17
N SER A 653 -1.96 -1.43 -26.60
CA SER A 653 -2.11 -0.09 -27.20
C SER A 653 -0.82 0.73 -27.25
N LEU A 654 0.18 0.35 -26.44
CA LEU A 654 1.50 1.00 -26.44
C LEU A 654 2.44 0.40 -27.50
N LEU A 655 2.16 -0.82 -27.96
CA LEU A 655 3.03 -1.59 -28.85
C LEU A 655 2.46 -1.71 -30.26
N ASN A 656 1.15 -1.66 -30.44
CA ASN A 656 0.50 -1.89 -31.74
C ASN A 656 0.40 -0.64 -32.65
N GLN A 657 0.81 0.52 -32.14
CA GLN A 657 0.81 1.77 -32.90
C GLN A 657 2.08 2.59 -32.65
N THR A 658 2.34 3.54 -33.55
CA THR A 658 3.48 4.45 -33.42
C THR A 658 3.32 5.35 -32.20
N ALA A 659 4.44 5.79 -31.65
CA ALA A 659 4.44 6.70 -30.51
C ALA A 659 3.72 8.00 -30.84
N ALA A 660 3.91 8.55 -32.04
CA ALA A 660 3.21 9.73 -32.51
C ALA A 660 1.67 9.55 -32.52
N ALA A 661 1.18 8.41 -33.03
CA ALA A 661 -0.25 8.10 -33.05
C ALA A 661 -0.84 7.96 -31.64
N TYR A 662 -0.16 7.23 -30.75
CA TYR A 662 -0.58 7.04 -29.37
C TYR A 662 -0.61 8.36 -28.58
N LEU A 663 0.40 9.20 -28.72
CA LEU A 663 0.45 10.50 -28.04
C LEU A 663 -0.68 11.42 -28.52
N LYS A 664 -1.00 11.39 -29.81
CA LYS A 664 -2.14 12.12 -30.37
C LYS A 664 -3.47 11.63 -29.81
N GLU A 665 -3.65 10.32 -29.67
CA GLU A 665 -4.84 9.70 -29.04
C GLU A 665 -5.00 10.14 -27.57
N LEU A 666 -3.90 10.24 -26.83
CA LEU A 666 -3.89 10.74 -25.45
C LEU A 666 -4.16 12.25 -25.31
N GLY A 667 -4.34 12.97 -26.42
CA GLY A 667 -4.52 14.42 -26.43
C GLY A 667 -3.26 15.16 -25.97
N ILE A 668 -2.08 14.58 -26.23
CA ILE A 668 -0.78 15.25 -26.04
C ILE A 668 -0.55 16.18 -27.24
N ASN A 669 -0.14 17.41 -26.94
CA ASN A 669 0.17 18.42 -27.95
C ASN A 669 1.31 17.95 -28.88
N GLU A 670 1.12 18.11 -30.19
CA GLU A 670 2.12 17.75 -31.21
C GLU A 670 3.45 18.50 -31.03
N LEU A 671 3.42 19.78 -30.62
CA LEU A 671 4.62 20.56 -30.30
C LEU A 671 5.43 19.92 -29.17
N PHE A 672 4.76 19.55 -28.06
CA PHE A 672 5.44 18.87 -26.95
C PHE A 672 5.99 17.49 -27.36
N SER A 673 5.25 16.78 -28.22
CA SER A 673 5.66 15.48 -28.73
C SER A 673 6.94 15.59 -29.54
N HIS A 674 7.02 16.48 -30.54
CA HIS A 674 8.17 16.57 -31.43
C HIS A 674 9.35 17.38 -30.87
N GLU A 675 9.13 18.36 -29.98
CA GLU A 675 10.22 19.15 -29.37
C GLU A 675 10.83 18.48 -28.13
N ILE A 676 10.04 17.75 -27.33
CA ILE A 676 10.49 17.20 -26.04
C ILE A 676 10.47 15.66 -26.01
N LEU A 677 9.35 15.02 -26.37
CA LEU A 677 9.27 13.56 -26.26
C LEU A 677 10.12 12.84 -27.31
N GLN A 678 10.20 13.40 -28.51
CA GLN A 678 11.06 12.89 -29.58
C GLN A 678 12.54 13.03 -29.25
N THR A 679 12.94 14.08 -28.53
CA THR A 679 14.36 14.26 -28.17
C THR A 679 14.79 13.22 -27.15
N ALA A 680 13.91 12.82 -26.23
CA ALA A 680 14.17 11.69 -25.34
C ALA A 680 14.38 10.36 -26.10
N THR A 681 13.55 10.04 -27.10
CA THR A 681 13.74 8.81 -27.88
C THR A 681 14.94 8.88 -28.81
N ARG A 682 15.26 10.05 -29.36
CA ARG A 682 16.47 10.25 -30.17
C ARG A 682 17.73 10.15 -29.31
N GLY A 683 17.69 10.65 -28.08
CA GLY A 683 18.77 10.51 -27.10
C GLY A 683 19.05 9.07 -26.69
N ASN A 684 18.01 8.25 -26.52
CA ASN A 684 18.14 6.89 -26.01
C ASN A 684 18.20 5.81 -27.11
N TYR A 685 17.43 5.99 -28.18
CA TYR A 685 17.21 5.01 -29.24
C TYR A 685 17.49 5.54 -30.65
N CYS A 686 17.99 6.77 -30.81
CA CYS A 686 18.28 7.38 -32.13
C CYS A 686 17.13 7.23 -33.15
N GLN A 687 15.88 7.17 -32.66
CA GLN A 687 14.68 6.88 -33.46
C GLN A 687 13.59 7.93 -33.24
N ASN A 688 12.84 8.21 -34.30
CA ASN A 688 11.80 9.25 -34.35
C ASN A 688 10.42 8.68 -34.04
N LEU A 689 9.56 9.47 -33.38
CA LEU A 689 8.25 9.06 -32.85
C LEU A 689 7.31 8.42 -33.88
N ASP A 690 7.48 8.77 -35.15
CA ASP A 690 6.66 8.25 -36.25
C ASP A 690 7.00 6.80 -36.60
N SER A 691 8.13 6.29 -36.12
CA SER A 691 8.66 4.96 -36.43
C SER A 691 8.65 4.00 -35.25
N LEU A 692 8.87 4.47 -34.03
CA LEU A 692 8.90 3.61 -32.85
C LEU A 692 7.52 3.44 -32.20
N HIS A 693 7.33 2.35 -31.45
CA HIS A 693 6.14 2.13 -30.64
C HIS A 693 6.12 3.03 -29.38
N ALA A 694 4.95 3.32 -28.84
CA ALA A 694 4.76 4.28 -27.74
C ALA A 694 5.47 3.89 -26.42
N LEU A 695 5.64 2.60 -26.13
CA LEU A 695 6.33 2.16 -24.91
C LEU A 695 7.78 2.71 -24.80
N ALA A 696 8.51 2.83 -25.91
CA ALA A 696 9.89 3.31 -25.85
C ALA A 696 9.98 4.81 -25.50
N VAL A 697 8.96 5.63 -25.81
CA VAL A 697 8.88 7.00 -25.29
C VAL A 697 8.70 7.00 -23.77
N MET A 698 7.78 6.17 -23.26
CA MET A 698 7.47 6.11 -21.83
C MET A 698 8.71 5.74 -21.01
N VAL A 699 9.51 4.80 -21.51
CA VAL A 699 10.76 4.38 -20.88
C VAL A 699 11.86 5.44 -21.05
N SER A 700 11.95 6.09 -22.21
CA SER A 700 13.01 7.09 -22.46
C SER A 700 12.91 8.28 -21.51
N MET A 701 11.69 8.70 -21.17
CA MET A 701 11.43 9.83 -20.29
C MET A 701 11.80 9.57 -18.82
N GLU A 702 12.07 8.32 -18.41
CA GLU A 702 12.58 8.02 -17.05
C GLU A 702 14.00 8.55 -16.83
N ALA A 703 14.80 8.73 -17.90
CA ALA A 703 16.14 9.31 -17.79
C ALA A 703 16.12 10.75 -17.24
N GLY A 704 15.00 11.47 -17.36
CA GLY A 704 14.83 12.82 -16.81
C GLY A 704 14.74 12.88 -15.28
N HIS A 705 14.67 11.74 -14.58
CA HIS A 705 14.59 11.68 -13.12
C HIS A 705 15.95 11.48 -12.42
N GLY A 706 17.05 11.40 -13.19
CA GLY A 706 18.40 11.18 -12.68
C GLY A 706 19.02 9.92 -13.29
N THR A 707 20.28 10.05 -13.70
CA THR A 707 21.02 9.00 -14.42
C THR A 707 22.31 8.66 -13.68
N TRP A 708 22.59 7.37 -13.65
CA TRP A 708 23.71 6.75 -12.94
C TRP A 708 24.57 5.95 -13.92
N ALA A 709 25.85 5.87 -13.59
CA ALA A 709 26.80 4.94 -14.19
C ALA A 709 27.74 4.40 -13.11
N VAL A 710 28.37 3.26 -13.37
CA VAL A 710 29.41 2.72 -12.49
C VAL A 710 30.75 3.36 -12.79
N GLU A 711 31.49 3.71 -11.75
CA GLU A 711 32.85 4.23 -11.89
C GLU A 711 33.76 3.19 -12.57
N GLY A 712 34.45 3.63 -13.63
CA GLY A 712 35.28 2.77 -14.48
C GLY A 712 34.50 1.95 -15.53
N GLY A 713 33.18 1.95 -15.50
CA GLY A 713 32.32 1.42 -16.56
C GLY A 713 31.23 0.45 -16.09
N ASN A 714 30.07 0.53 -16.75
CA ASN A 714 28.88 -0.27 -16.49
C ASN A 714 29.10 -1.77 -16.77
N PHE A 715 30.04 -2.12 -17.66
CA PHE A 715 30.35 -3.50 -17.99
C PHE A 715 30.82 -4.33 -16.78
N ARG A 716 31.38 -3.67 -15.76
CA ARG A 716 31.82 -4.28 -14.50
C ARG A 716 30.69 -4.99 -13.76
N ILE A 717 29.44 -4.54 -13.91
CA ILE A 717 28.26 -5.22 -13.36
C ILE A 717 28.17 -6.64 -13.94
N PHE A 718 28.40 -6.78 -15.25
CA PHE A 718 28.28 -8.04 -15.97
C PHE A 718 29.48 -8.96 -15.73
N GLU A 719 30.68 -8.39 -15.54
CA GLU A 719 31.83 -9.14 -15.03
C GLU A 719 31.56 -9.70 -13.64
N GLU A 720 30.99 -8.91 -12.72
CA GLU A 720 30.64 -9.38 -11.37
C GLU A 720 29.55 -10.47 -11.39
N PHE A 721 28.54 -10.34 -12.25
CA PHE A 721 27.56 -11.41 -12.46
C PHE A 721 28.25 -12.73 -12.91
N ALA A 722 29.14 -12.67 -13.89
CA ALA A 722 29.87 -13.85 -14.37
C ALA A 722 30.84 -14.41 -13.31
N ARG A 723 31.55 -13.54 -12.58
CA ARG A 723 32.50 -13.95 -11.54
C ARG A 723 31.80 -14.64 -10.38
N ARG A 724 30.67 -14.11 -9.94
CA ARG A 724 29.90 -14.64 -8.80
C ARG A 724 29.09 -15.88 -9.15
N SER A 725 28.76 -16.07 -10.43
CA SER A 725 28.10 -17.30 -10.88
C SER A 725 29.02 -18.52 -10.91
N GLN A 726 30.34 -18.32 -10.84
CA GLN A 726 31.37 -19.35 -11.00
C GLN A 726 31.23 -20.14 -12.31
N ALA A 727 30.56 -19.56 -13.32
CA ALA A 727 30.41 -20.19 -14.62
C ALA A 727 31.77 -20.33 -15.32
N ALA A 728 31.96 -21.44 -16.04
CA ALA A 728 33.13 -21.62 -16.87
C ALA A 728 33.11 -20.61 -18.01
N LEU A 729 34.14 -19.78 -18.11
CA LEU A 729 34.20 -18.69 -19.07
C LEU A 729 35.10 -19.05 -20.25
N GLN A 730 34.55 -19.02 -21.47
CA GLN A 730 35.27 -19.26 -22.73
C GLN A 730 35.22 -17.99 -23.59
N LEU A 731 36.17 -17.09 -23.35
CA LEU A 731 36.37 -15.87 -24.15
C LEU A 731 37.04 -16.18 -25.50
N GLY A 732 36.88 -15.29 -26.48
CA GLY A 732 37.42 -15.49 -27.83
C GLY A 732 36.84 -16.72 -28.56
N THR A 733 35.75 -17.28 -28.05
CA THR A 733 35.21 -18.58 -28.47
C THR A 733 33.85 -18.35 -29.11
N LYS A 734 33.80 -18.36 -30.44
CA LYS A 734 32.56 -18.18 -31.20
C LYS A 734 31.89 -19.54 -31.43
N VAL A 735 30.61 -19.65 -31.06
CA VAL A 735 29.76 -20.79 -31.42
C VAL A 735 29.35 -20.70 -32.89
N VAL A 736 29.42 -21.81 -33.61
CA VAL A 736 29.08 -21.92 -35.04
C VAL A 736 27.82 -22.73 -35.28
N SER A 737 27.56 -23.74 -34.46
CA SER A 737 26.38 -24.59 -34.61
C SER A 737 25.88 -25.10 -33.24
N VAL A 738 24.57 -25.35 -33.18
CA VAL A 738 23.91 -26.04 -32.07
C VAL A 738 23.05 -27.13 -32.67
N HIS A 739 23.25 -28.38 -32.23
CA HIS A 739 22.51 -29.53 -32.75
C HIS A 739 21.91 -30.35 -31.61
N ASN A 740 20.71 -30.88 -31.83
CA ASN A 740 20.01 -31.72 -30.86
C ASN A 740 20.54 -33.15 -30.93
N ILE A 741 20.76 -33.75 -29.77
CA ILE A 741 21.02 -35.18 -29.63
C ILE A 741 20.02 -35.76 -28.62
N THR A 742 19.68 -37.03 -28.79
CA THR A 742 18.86 -37.77 -27.84
C THR A 742 19.71 -38.88 -27.26
N GLU A 743 19.96 -38.83 -25.96
CA GLU A 743 20.64 -39.87 -25.22
C GLU A 743 19.62 -40.68 -24.42
N VAL A 744 20.02 -41.86 -23.95
CA VAL A 744 19.19 -42.69 -23.08
C VAL A 744 19.82 -42.67 -21.69
N ASP A 745 19.07 -42.23 -20.68
CA ASP A 745 19.54 -42.20 -19.30
C ASP A 745 19.73 -43.61 -18.72
N ALA A 746 20.31 -43.71 -17.52
CA ALA A 746 20.53 -44.98 -16.82
C ALA A 746 19.23 -45.75 -16.48
N LEU A 747 18.07 -45.11 -16.62
CA LEU A 747 16.74 -45.65 -16.35
C LEU A 747 15.99 -46.01 -17.66
N GLY A 748 16.61 -45.83 -18.83
CA GLY A 748 16.01 -46.12 -20.13
C GLY A 748 15.14 -45.00 -20.72
N ASN A 749 15.13 -43.80 -20.13
CA ASN A 749 14.38 -42.66 -20.64
C ASN A 749 15.20 -41.89 -21.68
N HIS A 750 14.54 -41.38 -22.70
CA HIS A 750 15.15 -40.47 -23.67
C HIS A 750 15.39 -39.09 -23.03
N GLU A 751 16.65 -38.68 -22.92
CA GLU A 751 17.06 -37.33 -22.54
C GLU A 751 17.50 -36.54 -23.78
N HIS A 752 16.84 -35.39 -24.01
CA HIS A 752 17.24 -34.45 -25.05
C HIS A 752 18.39 -33.57 -24.55
N ARG A 753 19.48 -33.51 -25.31
CA ARG A 753 20.66 -32.68 -25.05
C ARG A 753 21.07 -31.92 -26.30
N TYR A 754 21.98 -30.97 -26.12
CA TYR A 754 22.49 -30.11 -27.17
C TYR A 754 24.01 -30.26 -27.29
N VAL A 755 24.48 -30.38 -28.52
CA VAL A 755 25.91 -30.28 -28.85
C VAL A 755 26.17 -28.86 -29.35
N VAL A 756 27.09 -28.17 -28.69
CA VAL A 756 27.56 -26.84 -29.08
C VAL A 756 28.93 -26.98 -29.75
N GLU A 757 29.03 -26.52 -30.99
CA GLU A 757 30.27 -26.49 -31.76
C GLU A 757 30.84 -25.08 -31.80
N THR A 758 32.15 -24.96 -31.55
CA THR A 758 32.88 -23.71 -31.58
C THR A 758 33.81 -23.62 -32.79
N THR A 759 34.26 -22.40 -33.14
CA THR A 759 35.08 -22.14 -34.34
C THR A 759 36.41 -22.90 -34.39
N ASP A 760 36.91 -23.35 -33.25
CA ASP A 760 38.12 -24.18 -33.11
C ASP A 760 37.85 -25.69 -33.31
N GLY A 761 36.60 -26.08 -33.58
CA GLY A 761 36.17 -27.47 -33.79
C GLY A 761 35.90 -28.24 -32.49
N ASN A 762 35.92 -27.56 -31.33
CA ASN A 762 35.56 -28.21 -30.08
C ASN A 762 34.04 -28.45 -30.00
N LEU A 763 33.69 -29.65 -29.53
CA LEU A 763 32.31 -30.08 -29.34
C LEU A 763 32.06 -30.32 -27.85
N GLN A 764 31.06 -29.64 -27.29
CA GLN A 764 30.67 -29.76 -25.89
C GLN A 764 29.17 -30.07 -25.79
N VAL A 765 28.81 -31.00 -24.90
CA VAL A 765 27.42 -31.46 -24.71
C VAL A 765 26.83 -30.79 -23.47
N PHE A 766 25.59 -30.30 -23.60
CA PHE A 766 24.85 -29.62 -22.53
C PHE A 766 23.41 -30.12 -22.46
N ASP A 767 22.80 -30.06 -21.28
CA ASP A 767 21.38 -30.39 -21.11
C ASP A 767 20.46 -29.30 -21.67
N ASP A 768 20.87 -28.04 -21.55
CA ASP A 768 20.10 -26.87 -21.98
C ASP A 768 20.98 -25.79 -22.61
N VAL A 769 20.40 -25.00 -23.52
CA VAL A 769 21.10 -23.89 -24.20
C VAL A 769 20.32 -22.60 -24.03
N VAL A 770 21.02 -21.55 -23.60
CA VAL A 770 20.54 -20.18 -23.52
C VAL A 770 21.28 -19.35 -24.57
N LEU A 771 20.55 -18.85 -25.56
CA LEU A 771 21.04 -17.94 -26.58
C LEU A 771 20.84 -16.50 -26.13
N ALA A 772 21.95 -15.81 -25.83
CA ALA A 772 21.99 -14.38 -25.51
C ALA A 772 22.51 -13.51 -26.66
N ALA A 773 23.02 -14.12 -27.74
CA ALA A 773 23.44 -13.42 -28.95
C ALA A 773 22.25 -13.15 -29.88
N PRO A 774 22.19 -11.98 -30.57
CA PRO A 774 21.17 -11.70 -31.57
C PRO A 774 21.12 -12.73 -32.70
N LEU A 775 19.94 -13.31 -32.99
CA LEU A 775 19.76 -14.33 -34.03
C LEU A 775 20.26 -13.89 -35.42
N LYS A 776 20.01 -12.63 -35.79
CA LYS A 776 20.37 -12.09 -37.12
C LYS A 776 21.89 -12.03 -37.35
N PHE A 777 22.67 -11.82 -36.29
CA PHE A 777 24.12 -11.58 -36.39
C PHE A 777 24.97 -12.69 -35.78
N SER A 778 24.36 -13.69 -35.14
CA SER A 778 25.09 -14.80 -34.54
C SER A 778 25.76 -15.66 -35.62
N GLY A 779 25.06 -15.90 -36.73
CA GLY A 779 25.49 -16.81 -37.79
C GLY A 779 25.57 -18.27 -37.32
N ILE A 780 24.87 -18.60 -36.23
CA ILE A 780 24.82 -19.95 -35.66
C ILE A 780 23.83 -20.78 -36.47
N GLN A 781 24.22 -22.01 -36.80
CA GLN A 781 23.34 -22.99 -37.42
C GLN A 781 22.53 -23.71 -36.34
N PHE A 782 21.20 -23.68 -36.47
CA PHE A 782 20.26 -24.31 -35.55
C PHE A 782 19.60 -25.52 -36.22
N PRO A 783 19.04 -26.47 -35.44
CA PRO A 783 18.37 -27.64 -35.99
C PRO A 783 16.98 -27.33 -36.59
N PHE A 784 16.54 -26.08 -36.50
CA PHE A 784 15.29 -25.56 -37.04
C PHE A 784 15.50 -24.19 -37.71
N SER A 785 14.54 -23.77 -38.53
CA SER A 785 14.60 -22.46 -39.22
C SER A 785 14.35 -21.33 -38.23
N THR A 786 15.28 -20.36 -38.15
CA THR A 786 15.13 -19.18 -37.29
C THR A 786 14.89 -17.90 -38.09
N LYS A 787 14.70 -17.98 -39.42
CA LYS A 787 14.63 -16.80 -40.30
C LYS A 787 13.44 -15.89 -39.97
N GLU A 788 12.30 -16.47 -39.61
CA GLU A 788 11.06 -15.76 -39.29
C GLU A 788 11.14 -14.99 -37.96
N HIS A 789 12.15 -15.30 -37.14
CA HIS A 789 12.38 -14.67 -35.84
C HIS A 789 13.50 -13.61 -35.85
N GLN A 790 14.06 -13.30 -37.03
CA GLN A 790 15.10 -12.28 -37.18
C GLN A 790 14.48 -10.89 -37.39
N ARG A 791 14.90 -9.94 -36.56
CA ARG A 791 14.48 -8.52 -36.65
C ARG A 791 15.62 -7.64 -37.15
N ASP A 792 15.25 -6.54 -37.82
CA ASP A 792 16.20 -5.51 -38.22
C ASP A 792 16.71 -4.72 -37.01
N TYR A 793 17.97 -4.30 -37.07
CA TYR A 793 18.61 -3.53 -36.01
C TYR A 793 18.94 -2.14 -36.51
N HIS A 794 18.73 -1.17 -35.64
CA HIS A 794 19.19 0.18 -35.85
C HIS A 794 20.70 0.26 -35.59
N VAL A 795 21.41 0.87 -36.54
CA VAL A 795 22.86 1.04 -36.46
C VAL A 795 23.16 2.42 -35.91
N VAL A 796 23.96 2.49 -34.84
CA VAL A 796 24.42 3.75 -34.24
C VAL A 796 25.93 3.84 -34.41
N HIS A 797 26.38 4.97 -34.94
CA HIS A 797 27.79 5.31 -35.02
C HIS A 797 28.15 6.28 -33.90
N VAL A 798 29.07 5.83 -33.05
CA VAL A 798 29.64 6.58 -31.94
C VAL A 798 30.98 7.15 -32.39
N THR A 799 31.09 8.47 -32.33
CA THR A 799 32.33 9.18 -32.58
C THR A 799 32.74 9.90 -31.30
N LEU A 800 33.89 9.53 -30.74
CA LEU A 800 34.50 10.25 -29.62
C LEU A 800 35.56 11.19 -30.16
N VAL A 801 35.58 12.43 -29.68
CA VAL A 801 36.55 13.44 -30.11
C VAL A 801 37.12 14.11 -28.87
N ALA A 802 38.45 14.22 -28.77
CA ALA A 802 39.10 15.16 -27.85
C ALA A 802 39.61 16.35 -28.65
N GLY A 803 39.22 17.56 -28.25
CA GLY A 803 39.59 18.79 -28.95
C GLY A 803 38.82 20.01 -28.46
N HIS A 804 38.75 21.05 -29.27
CA HIS A 804 37.96 22.25 -28.98
C HIS A 804 36.79 22.33 -29.97
N ALA A 805 35.56 22.18 -29.46
CA ALA A 805 34.35 22.38 -30.25
C ALA A 805 34.28 23.82 -30.79
N ASP A 806 33.73 23.98 -32.00
CA ASP A 806 33.46 25.29 -32.59
C ASP A 806 32.03 25.75 -32.22
N PRO A 807 31.84 26.71 -31.30
CA PRO A 807 30.52 27.17 -30.92
C PRO A 807 29.81 27.93 -32.05
N SER A 808 30.57 28.46 -33.02
CA SER A 808 30.01 29.22 -34.14
C SER A 808 29.17 28.34 -35.07
N TYR A 809 29.44 27.02 -35.09
CA TYR A 809 28.60 26.03 -35.77
C TYR A 809 27.14 26.11 -35.29
N PHE A 810 26.95 26.28 -33.98
CA PHE A 810 25.64 26.44 -33.35
C PHE A 810 25.16 27.89 -33.28
N LYS A 811 25.87 28.85 -33.90
CA LYS A 811 25.65 30.30 -33.76
C LYS A 811 25.71 30.77 -32.30
N ARG A 812 26.57 30.14 -31.49
CA ARG A 812 26.75 30.42 -30.06
C ARG A 812 28.18 30.85 -29.74
N THR A 813 28.40 31.19 -28.48
CA THR A 813 29.71 31.35 -27.84
C THR A 813 30.00 30.14 -26.94
N LEU A 814 31.24 29.97 -26.48
CA LEU A 814 31.59 28.89 -25.56
C LEU A 814 30.68 28.86 -24.31
N ASP A 815 30.35 30.04 -23.75
CA ASP A 815 29.55 30.16 -22.53
C ASP A 815 28.05 29.92 -22.73
N THR A 816 27.57 29.99 -23.98
CA THR A 816 26.14 29.86 -24.30
C THR A 816 25.80 28.57 -25.02
N MET A 817 26.80 27.81 -25.45
CA MET A 817 26.61 26.52 -26.11
C MET A 817 26.18 25.46 -25.09
N PRO A 818 25.06 24.73 -25.32
CA PRO A 818 24.63 23.67 -24.43
C PRO A 818 25.65 22.54 -24.33
N THR A 819 25.74 21.88 -23.15
CA THR A 819 26.66 20.75 -22.93
C THR A 819 26.14 19.45 -23.54
N PHE A 820 24.82 19.34 -23.74
CA PHE A 820 24.17 18.24 -24.42
C PHE A 820 23.20 18.75 -25.49
N VAL A 821 23.51 18.47 -26.76
CA VAL A 821 22.68 18.86 -27.91
C VAL A 821 22.02 17.62 -28.52
N VAL A 822 20.71 17.70 -28.74
CA VAL A 822 19.93 16.68 -29.46
C VAL A 822 19.29 17.33 -30.68
N THR A 823 19.41 16.70 -31.84
CA THR A 823 18.79 17.24 -33.06
C THR A 823 17.32 16.89 -33.15
N THR A 824 16.52 17.73 -33.81
CA THR A 824 15.12 17.40 -34.12
C THR A 824 15.03 16.26 -35.15
N GLY A 825 13.91 15.54 -35.12
CA GLY A 825 13.55 14.52 -36.11
C GLY A 825 12.32 14.94 -36.89
N THR A 826 11.84 14.07 -37.78
CA THR A 826 10.58 14.27 -38.53
C THR A 826 9.42 14.65 -37.58
N PRO A 827 8.54 15.61 -37.94
CA PRO A 827 8.54 16.44 -39.15
C PRO A 827 9.45 17.68 -39.08
N LEU A 828 10.07 17.97 -37.93
CA LEU A 828 10.93 19.15 -37.72
C LEU A 828 12.33 19.03 -38.35
N ALA A 829 12.52 18.09 -39.29
CA ALA A 829 13.79 17.83 -39.95
C ALA A 829 14.01 18.68 -41.20
N ASP A 830 12.99 19.43 -41.65
CA ASP A 830 13.00 20.19 -42.92
C ASP A 830 14.09 21.26 -43.02
N LYS A 831 14.60 21.73 -41.88
CA LYS A 831 15.68 22.72 -41.78
C LYS A 831 17.08 22.11 -41.97
N PHE A 832 17.22 20.78 -41.91
CA PHE A 832 18.48 20.11 -42.20
C PHE A 832 18.68 19.88 -43.69
N GLU A 833 19.95 19.81 -44.12
CA GLU A 833 20.28 19.48 -45.50
C GLU A 833 19.70 18.11 -45.88
N ASN A 834 18.90 18.07 -46.95
CA ASN A 834 18.17 16.87 -47.40
C ASN A 834 17.22 16.26 -46.35
N GLY A 835 16.78 17.03 -45.35
CA GLY A 835 15.89 16.56 -44.29
C GLY A 835 16.55 15.57 -43.32
N LYS A 836 17.89 15.58 -43.22
CA LYS A 836 18.65 14.65 -42.37
C LYS A 836 19.59 15.40 -41.44
N ALA A 837 19.42 15.19 -40.15
CA ALA A 837 20.33 15.72 -39.15
C ALA A 837 21.75 15.12 -39.32
N PRO A 838 22.83 15.92 -39.15
CA PRO A 838 24.21 15.44 -39.28
C PRO A 838 24.60 14.47 -38.16
N PHE A 839 23.98 14.60 -36.98
CA PHE A 839 24.12 13.72 -35.83
C PHE A 839 22.80 13.69 -35.06
N ASP A 840 22.60 12.68 -34.22
CA ASP A 840 21.45 12.57 -33.31
C ASP A 840 21.71 13.25 -31.98
N THR A 841 22.90 13.04 -31.40
CA THR A 841 23.33 13.68 -30.15
C THR A 841 24.77 14.14 -30.21
N PHE A 842 25.07 15.21 -29.48
CA PHE A 842 26.41 15.75 -29.23
C PHE A 842 26.52 16.05 -27.73
N SER A 843 27.37 15.33 -27.01
CA SER A 843 27.51 15.46 -25.55
C SER A 843 28.95 15.74 -25.13
N ILE A 844 29.16 16.78 -24.32
CA ILE A 844 30.42 17.00 -23.62
C ILE A 844 30.47 16.07 -22.40
N HIS A 845 31.43 15.16 -22.37
CA HIS A 845 31.58 14.18 -21.29
C HIS A 845 32.62 14.57 -20.24
N ARG A 846 33.68 15.27 -20.65
CA ARG A 846 34.81 15.63 -19.78
C ARG A 846 35.54 16.84 -20.33
N VAL A 847 36.12 17.62 -19.44
CA VAL A 847 37.13 18.64 -19.78
C VAL A 847 38.47 18.16 -19.22
N LEU A 848 39.47 18.06 -20.07
CA LEU A 848 40.83 17.67 -19.69
C LEU A 848 41.58 18.88 -19.10
N GLU A 849 42.62 18.62 -18.30
CA GLU A 849 43.41 19.68 -17.65
C GLU A 849 44.06 20.66 -18.64
N ASN A 850 44.28 20.22 -19.88
CA ASN A 850 44.81 21.06 -20.96
C ASN A 850 43.75 21.95 -21.64
N GLY A 851 42.50 21.94 -21.15
CA GLY A 851 41.38 22.72 -21.67
C GLY A 851 40.59 22.05 -22.80
N GLU A 852 41.01 20.89 -23.29
CA GLU A 852 40.26 20.17 -24.32
C GLU A 852 38.98 19.54 -23.76
N THR A 853 37.94 19.53 -24.57
CA THR A 853 36.70 18.82 -24.26
C THR A 853 36.71 17.45 -24.93
N VAL A 854 36.27 16.43 -24.18
CA VAL A 854 36.01 15.10 -24.72
C VAL A 854 34.52 15.00 -24.99
N ILE A 855 34.20 14.86 -26.28
CA ILE A 855 32.84 14.91 -26.81
C ILE A 855 32.47 13.55 -27.39
N LYS A 856 31.24 13.13 -27.18
CA LYS A 856 30.65 11.92 -27.74
C LYS A 856 29.50 12.31 -28.66
N ILE A 857 29.53 11.76 -29.87
CA ILE A 857 28.54 12.05 -30.91
C ILE A 857 27.89 10.74 -31.34
N PHE A 858 26.55 10.69 -31.29
CA PHE A 858 25.78 9.62 -31.93
C PHE A 858 25.26 10.10 -33.27
N SER A 859 25.38 9.24 -34.28
CA SER A 859 25.02 9.56 -35.66
C SER A 859 24.50 8.33 -36.39
N PRO A 860 23.64 8.50 -37.41
CA PRO A 860 23.10 7.38 -38.20
C PRO A 860 24.15 6.77 -39.14
N SER A 861 25.22 7.51 -39.45
CA SER A 861 26.34 7.10 -40.28
C SER A 861 27.65 7.58 -39.70
N LYS A 862 28.76 6.91 -40.04
CA LYS A 862 30.10 7.37 -39.63
C LYS A 862 30.36 8.79 -40.15
N LEU A 863 30.66 9.72 -39.24
CA LEU A 863 31.01 11.10 -39.58
C LEU A 863 32.31 11.17 -40.40
N LEU A 864 32.27 11.96 -41.46
CA LEU A 864 33.38 12.30 -42.32
C LEU A 864 34.29 13.34 -41.66
N GLU A 865 35.57 13.36 -42.04
CA GLU A 865 36.52 14.36 -41.54
C GLU A 865 36.05 15.79 -41.82
N SER A 866 35.44 16.04 -42.98
CA SER A 866 34.90 17.35 -43.34
C SER A 866 33.72 17.79 -42.46
N GLU A 867 32.91 16.86 -41.98
CA GLU A 867 31.80 17.15 -41.05
C GLU A 867 32.37 17.45 -39.65
N LEU A 868 33.39 16.70 -39.24
CA LEU A 868 34.12 16.98 -38.00
C LEU A 868 34.88 18.31 -38.07
N ASP A 869 35.39 18.71 -39.24
CA ASP A 869 36.10 19.99 -39.42
C ASP A 869 35.17 21.20 -39.25
N GLN A 870 33.87 21.01 -39.48
CA GLN A 870 32.86 22.05 -39.23
C GLN A 870 32.46 22.14 -37.75
N LEU A 871 32.53 21.02 -37.02
CA LEU A 871 32.10 20.94 -35.61
C LEU A 871 33.20 21.35 -34.62
N PHE A 872 34.47 21.34 -35.04
CA PHE A 872 35.62 21.51 -34.15
C PHE A 872 36.65 22.48 -34.73
N LEU A 873 37.16 23.39 -33.88
CA LEU A 873 38.28 24.27 -34.21
C LEU A 873 39.59 23.48 -34.33
N ASN A 874 39.76 22.47 -33.47
CA ASN A 874 40.86 21.51 -33.54
C ASN A 874 40.44 20.16 -32.93
N ARG A 875 41.13 19.10 -33.36
CA ARG A 875 40.96 17.73 -32.83
C ARG A 875 42.35 17.15 -32.56
N THR A 876 42.55 16.58 -31.37
CA THR A 876 43.79 15.88 -31.04
C THR A 876 43.60 14.38 -30.95
N TRP A 877 42.36 13.90 -30.86
CA TRP A 877 42.04 12.47 -30.90
C TRP A 877 40.62 12.26 -31.41
N VAL A 878 40.44 11.22 -32.22
CA VAL A 878 39.14 10.78 -32.72
C VAL A 878 39.08 9.26 -32.64
N HIS A 879 38.00 8.73 -32.10
CA HIS A 879 37.73 7.31 -32.04
C HIS A 879 36.34 6.99 -32.60
N TYR A 880 36.25 5.94 -33.41
CA TYR A 880 35.02 5.53 -34.09
C TYR A 880 34.59 4.14 -33.65
N LYS A 881 33.29 3.99 -33.33
CA LYS A 881 32.67 2.71 -33.02
C LYS A 881 31.29 2.61 -33.65
N GLY A 882 31.04 1.55 -34.42
CA GLY A 882 29.71 1.21 -34.94
C GLY A 882 29.04 0.11 -34.10
N TRP A 883 27.76 0.29 -33.81
CA TRP A 883 26.93 -0.69 -33.09
C TRP A 883 25.69 -1.06 -33.90
N HIS A 884 25.39 -2.35 -33.98
CA HIS A 884 24.00 -2.80 -34.11
C HIS A 884 23.38 -2.64 -32.72
N ALA A 885 22.85 -1.44 -32.46
CA ALA A 885 22.62 -0.97 -31.09
C ALA A 885 21.40 -1.65 -30.46
N PHE A 886 20.27 -1.68 -31.17
CA PHE A 886 19.01 -2.26 -30.72
C PHE A 886 18.17 -2.68 -31.93
N PRO A 887 17.21 -3.62 -31.76
CA PRO A 887 16.17 -3.86 -32.75
C PRO A 887 15.44 -2.57 -33.12
N GLN A 888 14.97 -2.48 -34.36
CA GLN A 888 14.05 -1.43 -34.74
C GLN A 888 12.74 -1.64 -33.98
N LEU A 889 12.37 -0.65 -33.15
CA LEU A 889 11.25 -0.77 -32.20
C LEU A 889 9.93 -0.39 -32.87
N HIS A 890 9.68 -0.93 -34.07
CA HIS A 890 8.46 -0.66 -34.82
C HIS A 890 7.23 -1.23 -34.11
N PRO A 891 6.04 -0.66 -34.36
CA PRO A 891 4.81 -1.22 -33.83
C PRO A 891 4.60 -2.67 -34.25
N VAL A 892 4.16 -3.49 -33.30
CA VAL A 892 3.92 -4.93 -33.47
C VAL A 892 2.50 -5.10 -33.99
N THR A 893 2.37 -5.68 -35.18
CA THR A 893 1.09 -5.96 -35.84
C THR A 893 0.85 -7.46 -35.91
N ASP A 894 -0.36 -7.88 -36.28
CA ASP A 894 -0.72 -9.30 -36.45
C ASP A 894 0.18 -10.04 -37.46
N THR A 895 0.90 -9.32 -38.32
CA THR A 895 1.82 -9.86 -39.33
C THR A 895 3.30 -9.82 -38.92
N ASP A 896 3.65 -9.12 -37.84
CA ASP A 896 5.03 -8.91 -37.40
C ASP A 896 5.15 -9.11 -35.89
N ASP A 897 5.00 -10.36 -35.46
CA ASP A 897 4.89 -10.75 -34.06
C ASP A 897 6.26 -10.87 -33.35
N PHE A 898 6.31 -10.70 -32.04
CA PHE A 898 7.57 -10.83 -31.31
C PHE A 898 8.17 -12.24 -31.47
N PRO A 899 9.50 -12.36 -31.59
CA PRO A 899 10.14 -13.67 -31.58
C PRO A 899 9.81 -14.40 -30.27
N PRO A 900 9.61 -15.72 -30.31
CA PRO A 900 9.35 -16.50 -29.11
C PRO A 900 10.59 -16.51 -28.21
N PHE A 901 10.35 -16.55 -26.90
CA PHE A 901 11.42 -16.63 -25.90
C PHE A 901 12.00 -18.04 -25.82
N LEU A 902 11.19 -19.06 -26.15
CA LEU A 902 11.65 -20.44 -26.29
C LEU A 902 11.57 -20.85 -27.77
N LEU A 903 12.72 -21.02 -28.41
CA LEU A 903 12.82 -21.44 -29.81
C LEU A 903 12.67 -22.96 -29.91
N LYS A 904 11.60 -23.42 -30.55
CA LYS A 904 11.28 -24.85 -30.71
C LYS A 904 11.31 -25.25 -32.19
N ALA A 905 11.49 -26.55 -32.45
CA ALA A 905 11.38 -27.09 -33.80
C ALA A 905 9.91 -27.29 -34.20
N ASP A 906 9.09 -27.78 -33.26
CA ASP A 906 7.64 -27.85 -33.35
C ASP A 906 6.99 -27.18 -32.12
N GLU A 907 5.80 -26.60 -32.27
CA GLU A 907 5.07 -26.00 -31.13
C GLU A 907 4.68 -27.05 -30.08
N GLU A 908 4.52 -28.31 -30.49
CA GLU A 908 4.21 -29.44 -29.62
C GLU A 908 5.43 -29.95 -28.81
N ASP A 909 6.65 -29.49 -29.11
CA ASP A 909 7.85 -29.93 -28.40
C ASP A 909 7.90 -29.38 -26.96
N ASP A 910 8.22 -30.24 -26.00
CA ASP A 910 8.47 -29.86 -24.60
C ASP A 910 9.88 -29.26 -24.38
N PHE A 911 10.70 -29.16 -25.43
CA PHE A 911 12.10 -28.74 -25.37
C PHE A 911 12.42 -27.69 -26.45
N GLY A 912 13.33 -26.78 -26.14
CA GLY A 912 13.77 -25.73 -27.05
C GLY A 912 14.98 -24.96 -26.52
N ILE A 913 15.48 -24.03 -27.34
CA ILE A 913 16.58 -23.13 -27.00
C ILE A 913 16.00 -21.85 -26.40
N VAL A 914 16.44 -21.48 -25.19
CA VAL A 914 15.96 -20.25 -24.53
C VAL A 914 16.64 -19.04 -25.16
N TYR A 915 15.88 -18.16 -25.82
CA TYR A 915 16.39 -16.99 -26.52
C TYR A 915 16.08 -15.70 -25.75
N THR A 916 17.06 -15.24 -24.97
CA THR A 916 16.91 -14.02 -24.15
C THR A 916 16.82 -12.74 -24.99
N GLY A 917 17.37 -12.76 -26.20
CA GLY A 917 17.27 -11.65 -27.15
C GLY A 917 15.86 -11.39 -27.66
N ALA A 918 14.90 -12.30 -27.42
CA ALA A 918 13.50 -12.06 -27.75
C ALA A 918 12.94 -10.83 -27.03
N PHE A 919 13.27 -10.69 -25.74
CA PHE A 919 12.82 -9.59 -24.89
C PHE A 919 13.40 -8.23 -25.31
N GLU A 920 14.52 -8.22 -26.03
CA GLU A 920 15.11 -6.97 -26.53
C GLU A 920 14.21 -6.22 -27.51
N ASN A 921 13.36 -6.95 -28.26
CA ASN A 921 12.40 -6.37 -29.20
C ASN A 921 11.23 -5.68 -28.50
N PHE A 922 10.98 -6.02 -27.23
CA PHE A 922 9.98 -5.34 -26.40
C PHE A 922 10.51 -3.98 -25.92
N ILE A 923 11.75 -3.97 -25.41
CA ILE A 923 12.51 -2.76 -25.07
C ILE A 923 14.00 -3.11 -24.83
N SER A 924 14.92 -2.35 -25.43
CA SER A 924 16.36 -2.63 -25.33
C SER A 924 17.05 -1.74 -24.29
N THR A 925 17.30 -2.29 -23.10
CA THR A 925 18.09 -1.64 -22.04
C THR A 925 18.94 -2.68 -21.31
N MET A 926 19.99 -2.26 -20.60
CA MET A 926 20.78 -3.17 -19.74
C MET A 926 19.88 -3.89 -18.72
N GLU A 927 18.96 -3.15 -18.08
CA GLU A 927 18.04 -3.70 -17.08
C GLU A 927 17.12 -4.76 -17.66
N THR A 928 16.48 -4.48 -18.80
CA THR A 928 15.55 -5.44 -19.42
C THR A 928 16.24 -6.72 -19.87
N GLN A 929 17.52 -6.64 -20.24
CA GLN A 929 18.32 -7.83 -20.49
C GLN A 929 18.61 -8.63 -19.21
N THR A 930 18.75 -8.00 -18.04
CA THR A 930 18.84 -8.75 -16.76
C THR A 930 17.52 -9.41 -16.36
N ILE A 931 16.38 -8.77 -16.63
CA ILE A 931 15.04 -9.36 -16.46
C ILE A 931 14.88 -10.57 -17.39
N SER A 932 15.30 -10.42 -18.65
CA SER A 932 15.33 -11.52 -19.62
C SER A 932 16.20 -12.69 -19.13
N GLY A 933 17.39 -12.41 -18.59
CA GLY A 933 18.24 -13.44 -17.98
C GLY A 933 17.58 -14.13 -16.78
N LYS A 934 16.84 -13.39 -15.94
CA LYS A 934 16.08 -13.94 -14.81
C LYS A 934 14.95 -14.85 -15.28
N ASN A 935 14.25 -14.46 -16.35
CA ASN A 935 13.22 -15.30 -16.97
C ASN A 935 13.80 -16.60 -17.55
N ALA A 936 14.99 -16.54 -18.19
CA ALA A 936 15.67 -17.75 -18.67
C ALA A 936 15.99 -18.71 -17.52
N ALA A 937 16.54 -18.22 -16.42
CA ALA A 937 16.78 -19.03 -15.23
C ALA A 937 15.47 -19.58 -14.63
N ARG A 938 14.37 -18.80 -14.66
CA ARG A 938 13.05 -19.24 -14.19
C ARG A 938 12.48 -20.37 -15.05
N LEU A 939 12.56 -20.29 -16.38
CA LEU A 939 12.10 -21.35 -17.27
C LEU A 939 12.87 -22.66 -17.05
N LEU A 940 14.20 -22.57 -16.88
CA LEU A 940 15.02 -23.74 -16.55
C LEU A 940 14.70 -24.30 -15.16
N TYR A 941 14.49 -23.41 -14.18
CA TYR A 941 14.04 -23.82 -12.85
C TYR A 941 12.70 -24.56 -12.91
N GLU A 942 11.71 -24.03 -13.62
CA GLU A 942 10.41 -24.68 -13.79
C GLU A 942 10.55 -26.03 -14.49
N LYS A 943 11.35 -26.11 -15.55
CA LYS A 943 11.63 -27.35 -16.27
C LYS A 943 12.23 -28.44 -15.36
N TRP A 944 13.20 -28.09 -14.51
CA TRP A 944 13.92 -29.07 -13.70
C TRP A 944 13.24 -29.38 -12.36
N CYS A 945 12.51 -28.42 -11.80
CA CYS A 945 11.85 -28.55 -10.49
C CYS A 945 10.39 -28.97 -10.57
N HIS A 946 9.66 -28.58 -11.62
CA HIS A 946 8.25 -28.90 -11.84
C HIS A 946 8.09 -29.92 -12.96
N THR A 947 8.40 -31.18 -12.68
CA THR A 947 8.30 -32.26 -13.67
C THR A 947 6.84 -32.72 -13.85
N LYS A 948 6.55 -33.43 -14.95
CA LYS A 948 5.23 -34.09 -15.18
C LYS A 948 4.80 -35.03 -14.03
N GLN A 949 5.73 -35.45 -13.17
CA GLN A 949 5.52 -36.34 -12.03
C GLN A 949 5.40 -35.60 -10.68
N GLY A 950 5.70 -34.29 -10.63
CA GLY A 950 5.55 -33.43 -9.46
C GLY A 950 6.75 -32.54 -9.14
N PHE A 951 6.72 -31.90 -7.96
CA PHE A 951 7.77 -30.97 -7.52
C PHE A 951 8.98 -31.74 -6.95
N ASN A 952 10.19 -31.39 -7.39
CA ASN A 952 11.42 -32.02 -6.88
C ASN A 952 11.75 -31.46 -5.48
N LYS A 953 11.87 -32.34 -4.49
CA LYS A 953 12.12 -31.97 -3.08
C LYS A 953 13.47 -31.26 -2.83
N HIS A 954 14.42 -31.38 -3.77
CA HIS A 954 15.72 -30.70 -3.69
C HIS A 954 15.68 -29.27 -4.21
N CYS A 955 14.58 -28.84 -4.84
CA CYS A 955 14.43 -27.46 -5.29
C CYS A 955 13.97 -26.56 -4.14
N GLN A 956 14.71 -25.46 -3.95
CA GLN A 956 14.26 -24.36 -3.10
C GLN A 956 13.33 -23.44 -3.90
N GLU A 957 12.44 -22.71 -3.21
CA GLU A 957 11.65 -21.68 -3.88
C GLU A 957 12.58 -20.66 -4.55
N PHE A 958 12.31 -20.34 -5.82
CA PHE A 958 13.13 -19.41 -6.61
C PHE A 958 13.24 -18.01 -5.98
N GLY A 959 12.22 -17.56 -5.23
CA GLY A 959 12.21 -16.27 -4.55
C GLY A 959 12.40 -15.08 -5.49
N ASP A 960 13.25 -14.13 -5.07
CA ASP A 960 13.61 -12.95 -5.87
C ASP A 960 14.80 -13.21 -6.84
N GLY A 961 15.35 -14.43 -6.86
CA GLY A 961 16.51 -14.85 -7.65
C GLY A 961 17.86 -14.41 -7.09
N TRP A 962 17.91 -13.52 -6.11
CA TRP A 962 19.16 -13.00 -5.55
C TRP A 962 19.81 -13.96 -4.54
N GLY A 963 19.11 -15.00 -4.10
CA GLY A 963 19.59 -15.94 -3.10
C GLY A 963 19.62 -15.36 -1.68
N SER A 964 19.62 -16.23 -0.68
CA SER A 964 19.78 -15.88 0.73
C SER A 964 21.23 -15.45 0.99
N SER A 965 21.47 -14.15 1.01
CA SER A 965 22.71 -13.56 1.54
C SER A 965 22.69 -13.56 3.06
#